data_AF-A0AAP6V6Z9-F1
#
_entry.id   AF-A0AAP6V6Z9-F1
#
_cell.length_a   1.000
_cell.length_b   1.000
_cell.length_c   1.000
_cell.angle_alpha   90.00
_cell.angle_beta   90.00
_cell.angle_gamma   90.00
#
_symmetry.space_group_name_H-M   'P 1'
#
loop_
_entity.id
_entity.type
_entity.pdbx_description
1 polymer ?
#
loop_
_entity_poly.entity_id
_entity_poly.type
_entity_poly.pdbx_seq_one_letter_code
_entity_poly.pdbx_strand_id
1 'polypeptide(L)'
;MLKTQIVDYLRNQTAFFEPSLVSEIFTASNIATTFSIKRNTASHYLNQLNEEGILVKINTRPVYFFHKEAFQQQNYLLKRTVYQSFQEMIDEQPVFDRKSDFFQSVIGYRGSLAQTIEQLKMAALYPGGGLPVLITGESGTGKSFLASLYYQFCLSKELLDDSAPFVTVNCAQYANNPELLTSQLFGHLKSAFTGADSDKIGAFQSAEGGVLFLDEVHRLSPEGQEKLFTFLDQGIIYRMGETNRPIPVTCRLCFATTEEISSTFLTTFLRRIPIQIKIPSLAERTQAERKQLIMRAFYEEQQAIQKAVTITPQVIQLLENHHYVGNVGELRNNIKIITARSFAANLDKRVIPITLHDLPKEFLDQSIKLAPDENELPIRLEEQTNLVSLLEETELAQRKIIQSYERILRLYVSHHHHLSTANNDISKEIERLFDDLLFEKKREKNHEMLLFITQNIRQLLETIESSYQIRFNGSLVYALSTYLFQRRCIDWFPEKEPTTVIDELLTEVQTKLATSYGYAEQLLTLVKRSLDIELSQMDRIIVTIYLHYSGSVKESHYPKAVIVAHGYATASSIANVANRLLDVPIFQSFDMPLDVTPKKISEHLIHYMERQETRNGLVILFDMGSLKEIYQYFPAEEEGPFLLMNNVTTSLALSIGEAIKDEVSFEELPQKALTVHPNEWEIILPENKTERVILTTCSTGIGTAVKIRDLLEKSLPAEAQLKIIPCEYNQLRNAESIKESFPEYEIVGIIGTNNPSSNDLPYISLEELIAGKGITTLLEWTKRELTKDMLSYVNHELIRNFSLDRVIQSVTILDTEKIIRQVEVFLIQLEERWQQTIQNDRKLAVYVHVSCLIERLIRNEPIENYNGAEQLKQCQRTVLQELKEAFSVIEKVYSVNIPESELFYVYDVLFGKTEFNNAESDF
;
A
#
# COMPACT_ATOMS: atom_id res chain seq x y z
N MET A 1 -15.07 19.77 -42.17
CA MET A 1 -15.36 20.86 -41.20
C MET A 1 -16.83 20.86 -40.79
N LEU A 2 -17.78 21.20 -41.65
CA LEU A 2 -19.19 21.34 -41.25
C LEU A 2 -19.84 20.04 -40.74
N LYS A 3 -19.54 18.90 -41.38
CA LYS A 3 -20.01 17.57 -40.94
C LYS A 3 -19.53 17.23 -39.52
N THR A 4 -18.28 17.53 -39.20
CA THR A 4 -17.67 17.36 -37.86
C THR A 4 -18.36 18.25 -36.83
N GLN A 5 -18.62 19.52 -37.17
CA GLN A 5 -19.33 20.45 -36.29
C GLN A 5 -20.77 20.02 -36.00
N ILE A 6 -21.47 19.44 -36.98
CA ILE A 6 -22.81 18.86 -36.79
C ILE A 6 -22.76 17.64 -35.86
N VAL A 7 -21.74 16.78 -36.01
CA VAL A 7 -21.52 15.63 -35.10
C VAL A 7 -21.28 16.11 -33.68
N ASP A 8 -20.37 17.07 -33.47
CA ASP A 8 -20.05 17.59 -32.14
C ASP A 8 -21.27 18.26 -31.49
N TYR A 9 -22.04 19.02 -32.27
CA TYR A 9 -23.30 19.62 -31.79
C TYR A 9 -24.31 18.56 -31.40
N LEU A 10 -24.55 17.55 -32.25
CA LEU A 10 -25.47 16.47 -31.92
C LEU A 10 -24.97 15.63 -30.76
N ARG A 11 -23.66 15.40 -30.62
CA ARG A 11 -23.07 14.72 -29.47
C ARG A 11 -23.43 15.44 -28.17
N ASN A 12 -23.27 16.76 -28.17
CA ASN A 12 -23.59 17.60 -27.02
C ASN A 12 -25.08 17.65 -26.71
N GLN A 13 -25.95 17.78 -27.73
CA GLN A 13 -27.40 17.78 -27.52
C GLN A 13 -27.90 16.40 -27.06
N THR A 14 -27.32 15.33 -27.60
CA THR A 14 -27.72 13.95 -27.27
C THR A 14 -27.33 13.56 -25.84
N ALA A 15 -26.32 14.21 -25.27
CA ALA A 15 -25.94 14.10 -23.87
C ALA A 15 -26.98 14.67 -22.89
N PHE A 16 -28.16 15.08 -23.35
CA PHE A 16 -29.30 15.43 -22.50
C PHE A 16 -30.61 14.92 -23.13
N PHE A 17 -30.52 13.95 -24.05
CA PHE A 17 -31.66 13.45 -24.77
C PHE A 17 -32.41 12.41 -23.93
N GLU A 18 -33.60 12.78 -23.47
CA GLU A 18 -34.53 11.85 -22.83
C GLU A 18 -35.56 11.37 -23.85
N PRO A 19 -35.69 10.05 -24.10
CA PRO A 19 -36.63 9.51 -25.09
C PRO A 19 -38.12 9.87 -24.85
N SER A 20 -38.47 10.20 -23.61
CA SER A 20 -39.80 10.63 -23.16
C SER A 20 -40.11 12.11 -23.46
N LEU A 21 -39.08 12.96 -23.65
CA LEU A 21 -39.16 14.41 -23.85
C LEU A 21 -38.46 14.81 -25.16
N VAL A 22 -39.11 14.51 -26.28
CA VAL A 22 -38.54 14.72 -27.62
C VAL A 22 -38.57 16.21 -28.00
N SER A 23 -37.38 16.79 -28.17
CA SER A 23 -37.18 18.18 -28.62
C SER A 23 -36.88 18.28 -30.13
N GLU A 24 -37.37 19.34 -30.79
CA GLU A 24 -37.14 19.58 -32.23
C GLU A 24 -35.68 19.84 -32.60
N ILE A 25 -34.80 20.01 -31.61
CA ILE A 25 -33.35 20.25 -31.76
C ILE A 25 -32.66 19.17 -32.59
N PHE A 26 -33.13 17.92 -32.52
CA PHE A 26 -32.56 16.78 -33.25
C PHE A 26 -33.08 16.62 -34.68
N THR A 27 -33.85 17.59 -35.19
CA THR A 27 -34.41 17.53 -36.55
C THR A 27 -33.51 18.21 -37.58
N ALA A 28 -33.56 17.75 -38.83
CA ALA A 28 -32.83 18.37 -39.94
C ALA A 28 -33.21 19.86 -40.18
N SER A 29 -34.42 20.28 -39.78
CA SER A 29 -34.87 21.67 -39.88
C SER A 29 -34.19 22.58 -38.86
N ASN A 30 -34.05 22.12 -37.61
CA ASN A 30 -33.37 22.87 -36.57
C ASN A 30 -31.87 22.97 -36.88
N ILE A 31 -31.23 21.85 -37.23
CA ILE A 31 -29.81 21.80 -37.60
C ILE A 31 -29.50 22.70 -38.80
N ALA A 32 -30.41 22.77 -39.78
CA ALA A 32 -30.27 23.70 -40.90
C ALA A 32 -30.27 25.18 -40.45
N THR A 33 -31.10 25.52 -39.47
CA THR A 33 -31.19 26.87 -38.92
C THR A 33 -29.95 27.22 -38.08
N THR A 34 -29.55 26.32 -37.18
CA THR A 34 -28.39 26.49 -36.29
C THR A 34 -27.09 26.67 -37.06
N PHE A 35 -26.89 25.92 -38.15
CA PHE A 35 -25.67 26.00 -38.96
C PHE A 35 -25.82 26.89 -40.22
N SER A 36 -26.95 27.60 -40.37
CA SER A 36 -27.22 28.48 -41.52
C SER A 36 -27.03 27.80 -42.89
N ILE A 37 -27.52 26.57 -43.02
CA ILE A 37 -27.46 25.77 -44.27
C ILE A 37 -28.85 25.39 -44.77
N LYS A 38 -28.97 24.98 -46.04
CA LYS A 38 -30.24 24.48 -46.60
C LYS A 38 -30.64 23.16 -45.92
N ARG A 39 -31.92 22.97 -45.60
CA ARG A 39 -32.47 21.75 -44.98
C ARG A 39 -32.11 20.46 -45.75
N ASN A 40 -32.12 20.49 -47.08
CA ASN A 40 -31.74 19.33 -47.89
C ASN A 40 -30.27 18.94 -47.69
N THR A 41 -29.39 19.92 -47.50
CA THR A 41 -27.97 19.70 -47.22
C THR A 41 -27.75 19.14 -45.82
N ALA A 42 -28.44 19.70 -44.81
CA ALA A 42 -28.42 19.14 -43.45
C ALA A 42 -28.91 17.69 -43.42
N SER A 43 -30.05 17.41 -44.08
CA SER A 43 -30.59 16.05 -44.16
C SER A 43 -29.67 15.09 -44.89
N HIS A 44 -28.95 15.52 -45.92
CA HIS A 44 -27.98 14.68 -46.62
C HIS A 44 -26.81 14.28 -45.70
N TYR A 45 -26.21 15.23 -44.97
CA TYR A 45 -25.13 14.92 -44.02
C TYR A 45 -25.57 14.04 -42.86
N LEU A 46 -26.78 14.24 -42.32
CA LEU A 46 -27.30 13.43 -41.22
C LEU A 46 -27.56 11.97 -41.62
N ASN A 47 -28.09 11.73 -42.83
CA ASN A 47 -28.26 10.36 -43.32
C ASN A 47 -26.91 9.68 -43.56
N GLN A 48 -25.92 10.40 -44.11
CA GLN A 48 -24.56 9.87 -44.30
C GLN A 48 -23.90 9.49 -42.96
N LEU A 49 -24.05 10.33 -41.93
CA LEU A 49 -23.53 10.06 -40.58
C LEU A 49 -24.25 8.90 -39.88
N ASN A 50 -25.53 8.68 -40.21
CA ASN A 50 -26.27 7.52 -39.75
C ASN A 50 -25.84 6.22 -40.46
N GLU A 51 -25.52 6.28 -41.75
CA GLU A 51 -24.95 5.16 -42.52
C GLU A 51 -23.54 4.79 -42.01
N GLU A 52 -22.75 5.78 -41.58
CA GLU A 52 -21.46 5.60 -40.91
C GLU A 52 -21.58 5.08 -39.47
N GLY A 53 -22.80 4.93 -38.94
CA GLY A 53 -23.08 4.40 -37.61
C GLY A 53 -22.83 5.35 -36.45
N ILE A 54 -22.51 6.62 -36.74
CA ILE A 54 -22.22 7.67 -35.75
C ILE A 54 -23.51 8.23 -35.14
N LEU A 55 -24.55 8.38 -35.97
CA LEU A 55 -25.88 8.83 -35.54
C LEU A 55 -26.89 7.68 -35.53
N VAL A 56 -27.96 7.87 -34.76
CA VAL A 56 -29.16 7.05 -34.75
C VAL A 56 -30.31 7.88 -35.31
N LYS A 57 -31.10 7.26 -36.19
CA LYS A 57 -32.24 7.87 -36.87
C LYS A 57 -33.56 7.27 -36.37
N ILE A 58 -34.50 8.15 -36.02
CA ILE A 58 -35.89 7.78 -35.73
C ILE A 58 -36.78 8.23 -36.90
N ASN A 59 -37.38 7.28 -37.62
CA ASN A 59 -38.18 7.48 -38.83
C ASN A 59 -39.61 7.99 -38.54
N THR A 60 -39.75 8.96 -37.64
CA THR A 60 -41.02 9.66 -37.40
C THR A 60 -41.17 10.87 -38.32
N ARG A 61 -42.30 11.59 -38.22
CA ARG A 61 -42.52 12.87 -38.91
C ARG A 61 -42.76 13.97 -37.86
N PRO A 62 -41.81 14.88 -37.62
CA PRO A 62 -40.50 15.04 -38.28
C PRO A 62 -39.50 13.91 -37.94
N VAL A 63 -38.46 13.73 -38.77
CA VAL A 63 -37.39 12.73 -38.58
C VAL A 63 -36.34 13.28 -37.62
N TYR A 64 -35.89 12.46 -36.68
CA TYR A 64 -34.91 12.83 -35.66
C TYR A 64 -33.58 12.08 -35.84
N PHE A 65 -32.48 12.78 -35.53
CA PHE A 65 -31.13 12.25 -35.55
C PHE A 65 -30.40 12.65 -34.27
N PHE A 66 -29.89 11.67 -33.53
CA PHE A 66 -29.10 11.91 -32.32
C PHE A 66 -27.83 11.04 -32.34
N HIS A 67 -26.84 11.39 -31.55
CA HIS A 67 -25.53 10.77 -31.57
C HIS A 67 -25.52 9.43 -30.82
N LYS A 68 -25.09 8.35 -31.49
CA LYS A 68 -25.18 6.99 -30.95
C LYS A 68 -24.40 6.82 -29.64
N GLU A 69 -23.11 7.13 -29.64
CA GLU A 69 -22.27 6.94 -28.44
C GLU A 69 -22.72 7.83 -27.27
N ALA A 70 -23.01 9.11 -27.51
CA ALA A 70 -23.50 10.02 -26.47
C ALA A 70 -24.82 9.55 -25.85
N PHE A 71 -25.72 8.97 -26.64
CA PHE A 71 -26.95 8.36 -26.10
C PHE A 71 -26.64 7.13 -25.24
N GLN A 72 -25.77 6.25 -25.73
CA GLN A 72 -25.39 5.01 -25.05
C GLN A 72 -24.65 5.25 -23.73
N GLN A 73 -23.93 6.38 -23.60
CA GLN A 73 -23.27 6.81 -22.36
C GLN A 73 -24.24 7.19 -21.24
N GLN A 74 -25.52 7.44 -21.55
CA GLN A 74 -26.50 7.96 -20.58
C GLN A 74 -27.76 7.13 -20.44
N ASN A 75 -28.00 6.25 -21.42
CA ASN A 75 -29.21 5.44 -21.48
C ASN A 75 -28.85 3.96 -21.50
N TYR A 76 -29.00 3.31 -22.65
CA TYR A 76 -28.79 1.88 -22.83
C TYR A 76 -28.29 1.63 -24.25
N LEU A 77 -27.77 0.44 -24.48
CA LEU A 77 -27.12 0.11 -25.73
C LEU A 77 -28.12 -0.18 -26.84
N LEU A 78 -28.12 0.70 -27.83
CA LEU A 78 -28.87 0.53 -29.07
C LEU A 78 -28.18 -0.48 -30.01
N LYS A 79 -28.84 -1.59 -30.35
CA LYS A 79 -28.32 -2.59 -31.32
C LYS A 79 -28.48 -2.11 -32.77
N ARG A 80 -29.37 -1.15 -33.02
CA ARG A 80 -29.68 -0.63 -34.36
C ARG A 80 -29.32 0.85 -34.46
N THR A 81 -29.14 1.33 -35.68
CA THR A 81 -28.97 2.77 -35.97
C THR A 81 -30.24 3.39 -36.54
N VAL A 82 -31.27 2.60 -36.84
CA VAL A 82 -32.54 3.08 -37.38
C VAL A 82 -33.69 2.43 -36.63
N TYR A 83 -34.61 3.27 -36.13
CA TYR A 83 -35.85 2.87 -35.46
C TYR A 83 -37.04 3.55 -36.13
N GLN A 84 -38.23 2.93 -36.08
CA GLN A 84 -39.46 3.50 -36.67
C GLN A 84 -40.16 4.48 -35.72
N SER A 85 -39.99 4.31 -34.40
CA SER A 85 -40.54 5.20 -33.38
C SER A 85 -39.64 5.28 -32.15
N PHE A 86 -39.85 6.30 -31.31
CA PHE A 86 -39.17 6.38 -30.01
C PHE A 86 -39.58 5.23 -29.08
N GLN A 87 -40.83 4.74 -29.18
CA GLN A 87 -41.29 3.60 -28.40
C GLN A 87 -40.54 2.31 -28.77
N GLU A 88 -40.32 2.03 -30.06
CA GLU A 88 -39.55 0.85 -30.51
C GLU A 88 -38.11 0.88 -29.97
N MET A 89 -37.54 2.08 -29.84
CA MET A 89 -36.22 2.27 -29.25
C MET A 89 -36.26 2.05 -27.73
N ILE A 90 -37.24 2.61 -27.03
CA ILE A 90 -37.46 2.46 -25.58
C ILE A 90 -37.72 1.01 -25.20
N ASP A 91 -38.48 0.26 -26.01
CA ASP A 91 -38.78 -1.16 -25.79
C ASP A 91 -37.53 -2.05 -25.90
N GLU A 92 -36.42 -1.53 -26.44
CA GLU A 92 -35.11 -2.21 -26.45
C GLU A 92 -34.32 -2.05 -25.13
N GLN A 93 -34.85 -1.29 -24.16
CA GLN A 93 -34.28 -1.19 -22.82
C GLN A 93 -34.16 -2.58 -22.16
N PRO A 94 -33.01 -2.91 -21.55
CA PRO A 94 -32.90 -4.12 -20.73
C PRO A 94 -33.85 -3.98 -19.53
N VAL A 95 -34.74 -4.97 -19.38
CA VAL A 95 -35.82 -5.00 -18.36
C VAL A 95 -35.28 -5.01 -16.91
N PHE A 96 -33.96 -5.11 -16.70
CA PHE A 96 -33.34 -5.18 -15.38
C PHE A 96 -31.99 -4.43 -15.33
N ASP A 97 -31.99 -3.08 -15.21
CA ASP A 97 -31.03 -2.34 -14.37
C ASP A 97 -31.34 -0.83 -14.25
N ARG A 98 -32.32 -0.46 -13.41
CA ARG A 98 -32.45 0.91 -12.87
C ARG A 98 -32.70 0.86 -11.37
N LYS A 99 -31.65 0.64 -10.59
CA LYS A 99 -31.59 0.98 -9.16
C LYS A 99 -30.81 2.29 -8.95
N SER A 100 -31.20 3.39 -9.58
CA SER A 100 -30.76 4.70 -9.09
C SER A 100 -31.60 5.03 -7.85
N ASP A 101 -31.00 4.88 -6.68
CA ASP A 101 -31.62 5.28 -5.43
C ASP A 101 -31.77 6.80 -5.39
N PHE A 102 -33.00 7.32 -5.31
CA PHE A 102 -33.31 8.76 -5.35
C PHE A 102 -32.53 9.57 -4.29
N PHE A 103 -32.19 8.93 -3.18
CA PHE A 103 -31.39 9.56 -2.14
C PHE A 103 -29.94 9.86 -2.57
N GLN A 104 -29.41 9.21 -3.61
CA GLN A 104 -28.07 9.50 -4.15
C GLN A 104 -27.94 10.95 -4.65
N SER A 105 -29.04 11.59 -5.02
CA SER A 105 -29.06 13.00 -5.44
C SER A 105 -28.88 13.99 -4.28
N VAL A 106 -28.95 13.52 -3.03
CA VAL A 106 -28.85 14.36 -1.83
C VAL A 106 -27.41 14.67 -1.52
N ILE A 107 -27.07 15.96 -1.40
CA ILE A 107 -25.78 16.40 -0.90
C ILE A 107 -25.61 15.93 0.56
N GLY A 108 -24.60 15.09 0.79
CA GLY A 108 -24.37 14.39 2.05
C GLY A 108 -24.89 12.95 2.08
N TYR A 109 -25.35 12.39 0.95
CA TYR A 109 -25.86 11.01 0.86
C TYR A 109 -24.90 9.95 1.44
N ARG A 110 -23.60 10.05 1.12
CA ARG A 110 -22.52 9.21 1.67
C ARG A 110 -21.78 9.87 2.84
N GLY A 111 -22.16 11.09 3.21
CA GLY A 111 -21.51 11.92 4.22
C GLY A 111 -22.41 12.13 5.44
N SER A 112 -22.65 13.39 5.78
CA SER A 112 -23.37 13.79 7.00
C SER A 112 -24.81 13.27 7.11
N LEU A 113 -25.42 12.86 5.99
CA LEU A 113 -26.80 12.35 5.93
C LEU A 113 -26.88 10.84 5.70
N ALA A 114 -25.75 10.10 5.64
CA ALA A 114 -25.76 8.67 5.33
C ALA A 114 -26.66 7.86 6.28
N GLN A 115 -26.45 8.01 7.60
CA GLN A 115 -27.27 7.34 8.61
C GLN A 115 -28.74 7.77 8.57
N THR A 116 -28.99 9.07 8.34
CA THR A 116 -30.35 9.61 8.18
C THR A 116 -31.08 8.93 7.02
N ILE A 117 -30.40 8.78 5.89
CA ILE A 117 -30.97 8.19 4.69
C ILE A 117 -31.18 6.69 4.85
N GLU A 118 -30.24 5.99 5.49
CA GLU A 118 -30.40 4.58 5.84
C GLU A 118 -31.65 4.36 6.72
N GLN A 119 -31.83 5.19 7.75
CA GLN A 119 -33.02 5.17 8.61
C GLN A 119 -34.32 5.44 7.83
N LEU A 120 -34.31 6.39 6.89
CA LEU A 120 -35.45 6.65 6.00
C LEU A 120 -35.77 5.44 5.11
N LYS A 121 -34.75 4.79 4.53
CA LYS A 121 -34.93 3.57 3.73
C LYS A 121 -35.49 2.43 4.56
N MET A 122 -34.97 2.21 5.77
CA MET A 122 -35.49 1.21 6.71
C MET A 122 -36.97 1.47 7.01
N ALA A 123 -37.34 2.72 7.29
CA ALA A 123 -38.71 3.09 7.56
C ALA A 123 -39.64 2.87 6.36
N ALA A 124 -39.19 3.18 5.14
CA ALA A 124 -39.94 2.97 3.90
C ALA A 124 -40.16 1.49 3.59
N LEU A 125 -39.08 0.69 3.64
CA LEU A 125 -39.08 -0.71 3.22
C LEU A 125 -39.77 -1.64 4.22
N TYR A 126 -40.03 -1.18 5.44
CA TYR A 126 -40.73 -1.99 6.43
C TYR A 126 -42.15 -2.35 5.95
N PRO A 127 -42.59 -3.61 6.08
CA PRO A 127 -43.92 -4.06 5.64
C PRO A 127 -45.08 -3.33 6.33
N GLY A 128 -46.28 -3.42 5.75
CA GLY A 128 -47.51 -2.98 6.42
C GLY A 128 -47.68 -1.46 6.54
N GLY A 129 -47.21 -0.69 5.55
CA GLY A 129 -47.31 0.78 5.56
C GLY A 129 -46.09 1.51 6.13
N GLY A 130 -45.02 0.79 6.47
CA GLY A 130 -43.76 1.38 6.94
C GLY A 130 -43.76 1.77 8.41
N LEU A 131 -42.59 2.20 8.87
CA LEU A 131 -42.45 2.72 10.23
C LEU A 131 -42.65 4.24 10.24
N PRO A 132 -43.36 4.79 11.25
CA PRO A 132 -43.42 6.23 11.44
C PRO A 132 -42.02 6.82 11.66
N VAL A 133 -41.75 7.95 11.00
CA VAL A 133 -40.47 8.67 11.07
C VAL A 133 -40.66 10.01 11.76
N LEU A 134 -39.79 10.36 12.71
CA LEU A 134 -39.67 11.72 13.26
C LEU A 134 -38.32 12.32 12.85
N ILE A 135 -38.38 13.38 12.06
CA ILE A 135 -37.22 14.14 11.58
C ILE A 135 -37.04 15.37 12.47
N THR A 136 -35.87 15.51 13.07
CA THR A 136 -35.49 16.63 13.92
C THR A 136 -34.32 17.39 13.33
N GLY A 137 -34.26 18.68 13.60
CA GLY A 137 -33.16 19.53 13.15
C GLY A 137 -33.56 21.00 13.14
N GLU A 138 -32.57 21.87 13.19
CA GLU A 138 -32.78 23.32 13.20
C GLU A 138 -33.57 23.81 11.97
N SER A 139 -34.10 25.04 12.05
CA SER A 139 -34.81 25.66 10.94
C SER A 139 -33.92 25.77 9.70
N GLY A 140 -34.49 25.50 8.53
CA GLY A 140 -33.77 25.61 7.25
C GLY A 140 -32.75 24.50 6.95
N THR A 141 -32.73 23.40 7.69
CA THR A 141 -31.83 22.24 7.44
C THR A 141 -32.28 21.29 6.32
N GLY A 142 -33.53 21.41 5.84
CA GLY A 142 -34.06 20.60 4.73
C GLY A 142 -35.03 19.47 5.11
N LYS A 143 -35.68 19.54 6.28
CA LYS A 143 -36.66 18.52 6.75
C LYS A 143 -37.75 18.20 5.72
N SER A 144 -38.44 19.22 5.20
CA SER A 144 -39.54 19.03 4.22
C SER A 144 -39.02 18.50 2.88
N PHE A 145 -37.78 18.85 2.49
CA PHE A 145 -37.12 18.30 1.31
C PHE A 145 -36.85 16.79 1.48
N LEU A 146 -36.30 16.36 2.62
CA LEU A 146 -36.10 14.93 2.89
C LEU A 146 -37.43 14.15 2.96
N ALA A 147 -38.49 14.74 3.50
CA ALA A 147 -39.81 14.12 3.48
C ALA A 147 -40.36 13.94 2.05
N SER A 148 -40.17 14.94 1.18
CA SER A 148 -40.55 14.83 -0.23
C SER A 148 -39.74 13.75 -0.97
N LEU A 149 -38.46 13.61 -0.65
CA LEU A 149 -37.60 12.56 -1.22
C LEU A 149 -37.97 11.18 -0.70
N TYR A 150 -38.34 11.06 0.58
CA TYR A 150 -38.87 9.82 1.14
C TYR A 150 -40.10 9.34 0.35
N TYR A 151 -41.02 10.25 0.02
CA TYR A 151 -42.17 9.94 -0.82
C TYR A 151 -41.77 9.50 -2.24
N GLN A 152 -40.86 10.24 -2.91
CA GLN A 152 -40.34 9.87 -4.23
C GLN A 152 -39.63 8.50 -4.22
N PHE A 153 -38.87 8.22 -3.17
CA PHE A 153 -38.25 6.92 -2.97
C PHE A 153 -39.29 5.80 -2.85
N CYS A 154 -40.37 6.02 -2.11
CA CYS A 154 -41.43 5.03 -1.98
C CYS A 154 -42.13 4.73 -3.30
N LEU A 155 -42.41 5.75 -4.12
CA LEU A 155 -42.92 5.57 -5.49
C LEU A 155 -41.93 4.76 -6.35
N SER A 156 -40.65 5.12 -6.32
CA SER A 156 -39.61 4.45 -7.13
C SER A 156 -39.39 2.97 -6.81
N LYS A 157 -39.78 2.55 -5.61
CA LYS A 157 -39.68 1.17 -5.13
C LYS A 157 -41.00 0.41 -5.23
N GLU A 158 -42.00 0.99 -5.90
CA GLU A 158 -43.34 0.42 -6.04
C GLU A 158 -43.96 0.10 -4.67
N LEU A 159 -43.57 0.85 -3.63
CA LEU A 159 -44.12 0.72 -2.27
C LEU A 159 -45.42 1.51 -2.08
N LEU A 160 -45.74 2.36 -3.05
CA LEU A 160 -46.92 3.20 -3.16
C LEU A 160 -47.37 3.16 -4.61
N ASP A 161 -48.68 3.32 -4.85
CA ASP A 161 -49.22 3.48 -6.20
C ASP A 161 -48.75 4.80 -6.85
N ASP A 162 -48.65 4.85 -8.17
CA ASP A 162 -48.26 6.07 -8.90
C ASP A 162 -49.17 7.27 -8.61
N SER A 163 -50.43 7.02 -8.23
CA SER A 163 -51.41 8.04 -7.85
C SER A 163 -51.45 8.32 -6.34
N ALA A 164 -50.57 7.71 -5.54
CA ALA A 164 -50.58 7.84 -4.09
C ALA A 164 -50.34 9.30 -3.66
N PRO A 165 -51.16 9.86 -2.75
CA PRO A 165 -51.05 11.27 -2.38
C PRO A 165 -49.84 11.54 -1.44
N PHE A 166 -49.19 12.69 -1.63
CA PHE A 166 -48.27 13.28 -0.65
C PHE A 166 -48.94 14.47 0.03
N VAL A 167 -49.47 14.26 1.24
CA VAL A 167 -50.22 15.29 1.98
C VAL A 167 -49.30 15.93 3.00
N THR A 168 -49.16 17.26 2.93
CA THR A 168 -48.34 18.02 3.87
C THR A 168 -49.21 18.91 4.75
N VAL A 169 -49.05 18.84 6.08
CA VAL A 169 -49.71 19.73 7.03
C VAL A 169 -48.66 20.42 7.88
N ASN A 170 -48.62 21.75 7.84
CA ASN A 170 -47.77 22.53 8.73
C ASN A 170 -48.57 22.92 9.98
N CYS A 171 -48.25 22.30 11.12
CA CYS A 171 -48.96 22.51 12.39
C CYS A 171 -48.79 23.94 12.93
N ALA A 172 -47.72 24.65 12.57
CA ALA A 172 -47.49 26.03 12.99
C ALA A 172 -48.55 27.01 12.44
N GLN A 173 -49.17 26.70 11.28
CA GLN A 173 -50.24 27.53 10.72
C GLN A 173 -51.49 27.59 11.62
N TYR A 174 -51.66 26.60 12.50
CA TYR A 174 -52.82 26.45 13.37
C TYR A 174 -52.46 26.57 14.86
N ALA A 175 -51.25 27.03 15.20
CA ALA A 175 -50.73 27.06 16.56
C ALA A 175 -51.64 27.80 17.57
N ASN A 176 -52.37 28.81 17.11
CA ASN A 176 -53.28 29.59 17.97
C ASN A 176 -54.67 28.94 18.14
N ASN A 177 -54.97 27.85 17.41
CA ASN A 177 -56.27 27.18 17.44
C ASN A 177 -56.10 25.65 17.36
N PRO A 178 -55.81 24.97 18.48
CA PRO A 178 -55.60 23.52 18.51
C PRO A 178 -56.78 22.69 17.99
N GLU A 179 -58.02 23.18 18.16
CA GLU A 179 -59.22 22.56 17.61
C GLU A 179 -59.23 22.57 16.08
N LEU A 180 -58.80 23.66 15.44
CA LEU A 180 -58.66 23.74 13.98
C LEU A 180 -57.58 22.80 13.47
N LEU A 181 -56.45 22.68 14.18
CA LEU A 181 -55.40 21.73 13.81
C LEU A 181 -55.92 20.28 13.86
N THR A 182 -56.59 19.93 14.96
CA THR A 182 -57.20 18.60 15.13
C THR A 182 -58.25 18.33 14.05
N SER A 183 -59.07 19.33 13.73
CA SER A 183 -60.07 19.28 12.66
C SER A 183 -59.44 19.12 11.26
N GLN A 184 -58.29 19.74 10.99
CA GLN A 184 -57.56 19.55 9.73
C GLN A 184 -56.93 18.17 9.63
N LEU A 185 -56.43 17.61 10.73
CA LEU A 185 -55.81 16.28 10.74
C LEU A 185 -56.85 15.16 10.61
N PHE A 186 -57.88 15.17 11.45
CA PHE A 186 -58.83 14.06 11.58
C PHE A 186 -60.16 14.29 10.85
N GLY A 187 -60.46 15.54 10.45
CA GLY A 187 -61.76 15.92 9.92
C GLY A 187 -62.78 16.18 11.02
N HIS A 188 -63.94 16.70 10.64
CA HIS A 188 -65.04 16.99 11.58
C HIS A 188 -66.40 16.76 10.94
N LEU A 189 -67.39 16.49 11.77
CA LEU A 189 -68.81 16.55 11.39
C LEU A 189 -69.34 17.97 11.57
N LYS A 190 -70.42 18.29 10.85
CA LYS A 190 -71.19 19.51 11.04
C LYS A 190 -71.54 19.68 12.52
N SER A 191 -71.33 20.89 13.03
CA SER A 191 -71.57 21.27 14.44
C SER A 191 -70.65 20.60 15.48
N ALA A 192 -69.51 20.02 15.08
CA ALA A 192 -68.53 19.47 16.02
C ALA A 192 -67.85 20.55 16.90
N PHE A 193 -67.72 21.78 16.40
CA PHE A 193 -67.21 22.96 17.13
C PHE A 193 -67.80 24.24 16.53
N THR A 194 -67.55 25.39 17.16
CA THR A 194 -68.01 26.70 16.66
C THR A 194 -67.35 27.07 15.33
N GLY A 195 -68.14 27.11 14.25
CA GLY A 195 -67.66 27.34 12.87
C GLY A 195 -67.60 26.08 11.99
N ALA A 196 -68.00 24.92 12.49
CA ALA A 196 -68.15 23.69 11.72
C ALA A 196 -69.48 23.66 10.93
N ASP A 197 -69.58 24.47 9.88
CA ASP A 197 -70.84 24.63 9.11
C ASP A 197 -71.19 23.43 8.21
N SER A 198 -70.19 22.60 7.88
CA SER A 198 -70.32 21.39 7.05
C SER A 198 -69.35 20.30 7.49
N ASP A 199 -69.63 19.05 7.13
CA ASP A 199 -68.69 17.95 7.29
C ASP A 199 -67.41 18.20 6.47
N LYS A 200 -66.24 17.86 7.02
CA LYS A 200 -64.95 17.99 6.34
C LYS A 200 -64.07 16.76 6.55
N ILE A 201 -63.44 16.33 5.47
CA ILE A 201 -62.44 15.25 5.45
C ILE A 201 -61.10 15.77 5.98
N GLY A 202 -60.44 14.98 6.81
CA GLY A 202 -59.13 15.32 7.39
C GLY A 202 -57.95 14.89 6.51
N ALA A 203 -56.75 15.34 6.91
CA ALA A 203 -55.49 15.02 6.25
C ALA A 203 -55.19 13.52 6.21
N PHE A 204 -55.51 12.78 7.28
CA PHE A 204 -55.34 11.31 7.31
C PHE A 204 -56.10 10.61 6.19
N GLN A 205 -57.39 10.91 6.03
CA GLN A 205 -58.21 10.34 4.95
C GLN A 205 -57.75 10.83 3.57
N SER A 206 -57.26 12.07 3.49
CA SER A 206 -56.73 12.63 2.24
C SER A 206 -55.40 11.97 1.83
N ALA A 207 -54.69 11.36 2.79
CA ALA A 207 -53.41 10.68 2.60
C ALA A 207 -53.53 9.16 2.44
N GLU A 208 -54.76 8.64 2.29
CA GLU A 208 -55.01 7.20 2.12
C GLU A 208 -54.18 6.61 0.98
N GLY A 209 -53.49 5.50 1.25
CA GLY A 209 -52.59 4.83 0.32
C GLY A 209 -51.28 5.59 0.03
N GLY A 210 -51.04 6.73 0.69
CA GLY A 210 -49.91 7.62 0.42
C GLY A 210 -49.06 7.94 1.65
N VAL A 211 -48.53 9.17 1.68
CA VAL A 211 -47.66 9.67 2.75
C VAL A 211 -48.24 10.93 3.35
N LEU A 212 -48.36 10.96 4.67
CA LEU A 212 -48.75 12.16 5.44
C LEU A 212 -47.52 12.74 6.15
N PHE A 213 -47.15 13.95 5.75
CA PHE A 213 -46.07 14.73 6.35
C PHE A 213 -46.60 15.82 7.28
N LEU A 214 -46.27 15.74 8.57
CA LEU A 214 -46.64 16.74 9.58
C LEU A 214 -45.41 17.57 9.97
N ASP A 215 -45.37 18.82 9.53
CA ASP A 215 -44.31 19.76 9.86
C ASP A 215 -44.62 20.53 11.16
N GLU A 216 -43.58 20.85 11.92
CA GLU A 216 -43.66 21.44 13.25
C GLU A 216 -44.64 20.72 14.20
N VAL A 217 -44.56 19.39 14.25
CA VAL A 217 -45.47 18.52 15.02
C VAL A 217 -45.48 18.83 16.53
N HIS A 218 -44.43 19.48 17.04
CA HIS A 218 -44.37 19.95 18.43
C HIS A 218 -45.49 20.95 18.79
N ARG A 219 -46.15 21.55 17.79
CA ARG A 219 -47.31 22.44 17.97
C ARG A 219 -48.60 21.70 18.30
N LEU A 220 -48.61 20.37 18.23
CA LEU A 220 -49.74 19.58 18.71
C LEU A 220 -49.81 19.61 20.23
N SER A 221 -51.00 19.90 20.74
CA SER A 221 -51.29 19.76 22.17
C SER A 221 -51.12 18.29 22.61
N PRO A 222 -50.91 18.03 23.91
CA PRO A 222 -50.88 16.67 24.45
C PRO A 222 -52.09 15.82 24.04
N GLU A 223 -53.29 16.41 24.06
CA GLU A 223 -54.52 15.75 23.59
C GLU A 223 -54.49 15.40 22.10
N GLY A 224 -53.89 16.27 21.26
CA GLY A 224 -53.67 16.00 19.85
C GLY A 224 -52.70 14.84 19.63
N GLN A 225 -51.64 14.74 20.44
CA GLN A 225 -50.69 13.63 20.43
C GLN A 225 -51.37 12.31 20.84
N GLU A 226 -52.26 12.33 21.85
CA GLU A 226 -53.01 11.13 22.28
C GLU A 226 -53.95 10.62 21.19
N LYS A 227 -54.61 11.51 20.44
CA LYS A 227 -55.45 11.12 19.30
C LYS A 227 -54.68 10.42 18.19
N LEU A 228 -53.38 10.71 18.05
CA LEU A 228 -52.52 10.00 17.11
C LEU A 228 -52.23 8.56 17.57
N PHE A 229 -52.36 8.23 18.87
CA PHE A 229 -52.11 6.86 19.36
C PHE A 229 -53.09 5.86 18.74
N THR A 230 -54.36 6.25 18.59
CA THR A 230 -55.36 5.37 17.98
C THR A 230 -54.97 5.00 16.54
N PHE A 231 -54.45 5.98 15.78
CA PHE A 231 -53.94 5.69 14.45
C PHE A 231 -52.65 4.86 14.48
N LEU A 232 -51.66 5.26 15.29
CA LEU A 232 -50.36 4.60 15.38
C LEU A 232 -50.46 3.14 15.85
N ASP A 233 -51.41 2.83 16.74
CA ASP A 233 -51.59 1.51 17.31
C ASP A 233 -52.54 0.62 16.49
N GLN A 234 -53.57 1.20 15.86
CA GLN A 234 -54.67 0.43 15.26
C GLN A 234 -54.96 0.75 13.78
N GLY A 235 -54.34 1.79 13.20
CA GLY A 235 -54.60 2.23 11.82
C GLY A 235 -56.01 2.81 11.60
N ILE A 236 -56.65 3.31 12.66
CA ILE A 236 -57.98 3.92 12.59
C ILE A 236 -57.98 5.34 13.13
N ILE A 237 -58.90 6.15 12.64
CA ILE A 237 -59.17 7.50 13.15
C ILE A 237 -60.65 7.71 13.44
N TYR A 238 -60.94 8.75 14.22
CA TYR A 238 -62.29 9.24 14.49
C TYR A 238 -62.37 10.73 14.11
N ARG A 239 -63.43 11.12 13.39
CA ARG A 239 -63.68 12.54 13.10
C ARG A 239 -64.05 13.27 14.38
N MET A 240 -63.76 14.56 14.45
CA MET A 240 -64.22 15.38 15.58
C MET A 240 -65.75 15.41 15.64
N GLY A 241 -66.29 15.16 16.84
CA GLY A 241 -67.73 15.03 17.07
C GLY A 241 -68.28 13.60 16.83
N GLU A 242 -67.44 12.64 16.43
CA GLU A 242 -67.84 11.27 16.12
C GLU A 242 -67.04 10.26 16.97
N THR A 243 -67.68 9.50 17.86
CA THR A 243 -67.00 8.54 18.76
C THR A 243 -67.25 7.07 18.41
N ASN A 244 -68.29 6.78 17.63
CA ASN A 244 -68.77 5.40 17.43
C ASN A 244 -68.45 4.81 16.05
N ARG A 245 -67.82 5.60 15.17
CA ARG A 245 -67.52 5.19 13.80
C ARG A 245 -66.01 5.28 13.54
N PRO A 246 -65.26 4.19 13.74
CA PRO A 246 -63.86 4.16 13.37
C PRO A 246 -63.73 4.17 11.85
N ILE A 247 -62.77 4.92 11.34
CA ILE A 247 -62.46 5.01 9.91
C ILE A 247 -61.05 4.41 9.72
N PRO A 248 -60.93 3.24 9.07
CA PRO A 248 -59.63 2.67 8.77
C PRO A 248 -58.92 3.55 7.75
N VAL A 249 -57.66 3.85 8.01
CA VAL A 249 -56.80 4.65 7.14
C VAL A 249 -55.43 3.99 7.07
N THR A 250 -54.89 3.83 5.86
CA THR A 250 -53.54 3.31 5.65
C THR A 250 -52.69 4.38 4.99
N CYS A 251 -51.72 4.93 5.71
CA CYS A 251 -50.75 5.89 5.15
C CYS A 251 -49.42 5.82 5.89
N ARG A 252 -48.33 6.16 5.20
CA ARG A 252 -46.99 6.25 5.81
C ARG A 252 -46.86 7.60 6.51
N LEU A 253 -46.32 7.61 7.73
CA LEU A 253 -46.20 8.81 8.55
C LEU A 253 -44.79 9.37 8.59
N CYS A 254 -44.67 10.66 8.31
CA CYS A 254 -43.43 11.43 8.51
C CYS A 254 -43.72 12.69 9.32
N PHE A 255 -43.04 12.85 10.44
CA PHE A 255 -43.13 14.01 11.31
C PHE A 255 -41.86 14.86 11.21
N ALA A 256 -41.97 16.16 11.38
CA ALA A 256 -40.84 17.07 11.49
C ALA A 256 -40.99 18.05 12.66
N THR A 257 -39.87 18.38 13.31
CA THR A 257 -39.84 19.39 14.39
C THR A 257 -38.49 20.10 14.45
N THR A 258 -38.51 21.39 14.82
CA THR A 258 -37.30 22.14 15.22
C THR A 258 -36.97 22.04 16.71
N GLU A 259 -37.94 21.65 17.54
CA GLU A 259 -37.79 21.59 19.00
C GLU A 259 -37.16 20.27 19.46
N GLU A 260 -36.54 20.32 20.64
CA GLU A 260 -35.89 19.18 21.26
C GLU A 260 -36.92 18.13 21.73
N ILE A 261 -36.62 16.85 21.46
CA ILE A 261 -37.60 15.76 21.54
C ILE A 261 -38.01 15.50 23.00
N SER A 262 -37.04 15.44 23.93
CA SER A 262 -37.28 14.98 25.30
C SER A 262 -38.11 15.96 26.13
N SER A 263 -38.03 17.25 25.80
CA SER A 263 -38.79 18.30 26.48
C SER A 263 -40.20 18.51 25.93
N THR A 264 -40.46 18.19 24.66
CA THR A 264 -41.68 18.66 23.98
C THR A 264 -42.75 17.59 23.74
N PHE A 265 -42.37 16.31 23.66
CA PHE A 265 -43.30 15.23 23.35
C PHE A 265 -43.59 14.31 24.53
N LEU A 266 -44.80 13.74 24.58
CA LEU A 266 -45.14 12.72 25.55
C LEU A 266 -44.24 11.48 25.35
N THR A 267 -43.72 10.92 26.45
CA THR A 267 -42.90 9.70 26.38
C THR A 267 -43.65 8.53 25.73
N THR A 268 -44.97 8.47 25.89
CA THR A 268 -45.87 7.51 25.24
C THR A 268 -46.00 7.73 23.73
N PHE A 269 -45.88 8.97 23.25
CA PHE A 269 -45.86 9.30 21.82
C PHE A 269 -44.54 8.85 21.19
N LEU A 270 -43.41 9.17 21.81
CA LEU A 270 -42.09 8.81 21.31
C LEU A 270 -41.86 7.30 21.20
N ARG A 271 -42.40 6.51 22.13
CA ARG A 271 -42.31 5.04 22.09
C ARG A 271 -42.96 4.40 20.85
N ARG A 272 -43.90 5.11 20.21
CA ARG A 272 -44.61 4.65 19.00
C ARG A 272 -43.94 5.09 17.70
N ILE A 273 -42.88 5.90 17.78
CA ILE A 273 -42.12 6.39 16.63
C ILE A 273 -40.70 5.84 16.75
N PRO A 274 -40.43 4.64 16.21
CA PRO A 274 -39.16 3.95 16.39
C PRO A 274 -38.03 4.60 15.59
N ILE A 275 -38.35 5.28 14.48
CA ILE A 275 -37.35 5.92 13.63
C ILE A 275 -37.29 7.42 13.96
N GLN A 276 -36.27 7.80 14.73
CA GLN A 276 -36.00 9.19 15.11
C GLN A 276 -34.68 9.61 14.48
N ILE A 277 -34.76 10.64 13.65
CA ILE A 277 -33.68 11.10 12.78
C ILE A 277 -33.30 12.51 13.20
N LYS A 278 -32.01 12.81 13.34
CA LYS A 278 -31.51 14.17 13.53
C LYS A 278 -30.71 14.61 12.31
N ILE A 279 -31.18 15.66 11.63
CA ILE A 279 -30.44 16.30 10.55
C ILE A 279 -29.41 17.26 11.16
N PRO A 280 -28.12 17.16 10.78
CA PRO A 280 -27.09 18.08 11.22
C PRO A 280 -27.32 19.50 10.70
N SER A 281 -26.93 20.50 11.50
CA SER A 281 -26.92 21.90 11.06
C SER A 281 -25.91 22.09 9.92
N LEU A 282 -26.02 23.18 9.16
CA LEU A 282 -25.09 23.50 8.07
C LEU A 282 -23.65 23.67 8.59
N ALA A 283 -23.49 24.12 9.85
CA ALA A 283 -22.18 24.25 10.49
C ALA A 283 -21.54 22.91 10.84
N GLU A 284 -22.35 21.90 11.17
CA GLU A 284 -21.90 20.52 11.45
C GLU A 284 -21.56 19.74 10.16
N ARG A 285 -21.97 20.23 8.98
CA ARG A 285 -21.65 19.61 7.70
C ARG A 285 -20.21 19.87 7.27
N THR A 286 -19.67 18.93 6.49
CA THR A 286 -18.30 19.03 5.97
C THR A 286 -18.14 20.26 5.07
N GLN A 287 -16.91 20.76 4.95
CA GLN A 287 -16.59 21.85 4.03
C GLN A 287 -16.97 21.51 2.58
N ALA A 288 -16.73 20.26 2.16
CA ALA A 288 -17.09 19.77 0.85
C ALA A 288 -18.62 19.84 0.61
N GLU A 289 -19.43 19.40 1.56
CA GLU A 289 -20.89 19.47 1.46
C GLU A 289 -21.40 20.92 1.46
N ARG A 290 -20.80 21.80 2.27
CA ARG A 290 -21.12 23.24 2.27
C ARG A 290 -20.84 23.86 0.90
N LYS A 291 -19.67 23.57 0.32
CA LYS A 291 -19.32 24.02 -1.04
C LYS A 291 -20.29 23.46 -2.08
N GLN A 292 -20.64 22.16 -2.02
CA GLN A 292 -21.64 21.56 -2.91
C GLN A 292 -23.00 22.26 -2.80
N LEU A 293 -23.46 22.59 -1.59
CA LEU A 293 -24.71 23.34 -1.38
C LEU A 293 -24.65 24.76 -1.97
N ILE A 294 -23.51 25.45 -1.79
CA ILE A 294 -23.26 26.77 -2.40
C ILE A 294 -23.33 26.68 -3.93
N MET A 295 -22.63 25.70 -4.51
CA MET A 295 -22.55 25.50 -5.95
C MET A 295 -23.89 25.12 -6.56
N ARG A 296 -24.65 24.23 -5.88
CA ARG A 296 -26.03 23.88 -6.25
C ARG A 296 -26.94 25.11 -6.22
N ALA A 297 -26.84 25.96 -5.20
CA ALA A 297 -27.66 27.17 -5.10
C ALA A 297 -27.33 28.18 -6.22
N PHE A 298 -26.05 28.42 -6.51
CA PHE A 298 -25.67 29.28 -7.65
C PHE A 298 -26.08 28.69 -8.99
N TYR A 299 -26.02 27.36 -9.14
CA TYR A 299 -26.50 26.68 -10.34
C TYR A 299 -28.01 26.87 -10.55
N GLU A 300 -28.82 26.74 -9.49
CA GLU A 300 -30.25 26.99 -9.55
C GLU A 300 -30.59 28.45 -9.89
N GLU A 301 -29.85 29.41 -9.32
CA GLU A 301 -30.03 30.83 -9.67
C GLU A 301 -29.57 31.13 -11.10
N GLN A 302 -28.49 30.50 -11.57
CA GLN A 302 -28.02 30.57 -12.96
C GLN A 302 -29.12 30.10 -13.93
N GLN A 303 -29.79 28.99 -13.63
CA GLN A 303 -30.93 28.50 -14.41
C GLN A 303 -32.12 29.47 -14.38
N ALA A 304 -32.39 30.08 -13.22
CA ALA A 304 -33.50 31.02 -13.07
C ALA A 304 -33.28 32.31 -13.89
N ILE A 305 -32.05 32.83 -13.95
CA ILE A 305 -31.73 34.05 -14.71
C ILE A 305 -31.40 33.80 -16.19
N GLN A 306 -31.17 32.54 -16.59
CA GLN A 306 -30.84 32.13 -17.97
C GLN A 306 -29.67 32.91 -18.58
N LYS A 307 -28.64 33.16 -17.77
CA LYS A 307 -27.38 33.80 -18.19
C LYS A 307 -26.20 33.10 -17.56
N ALA A 308 -25.02 33.20 -18.17
CA ALA A 308 -23.81 32.68 -17.55
C ALA A 308 -23.46 33.50 -16.30
N VAL A 309 -22.97 32.83 -15.26
CA VAL A 309 -22.55 33.44 -13.98
C VAL A 309 -21.09 33.09 -13.74
N THR A 310 -20.27 34.07 -13.34
CA THR A 310 -18.87 33.83 -12.95
C THR A 310 -18.67 34.24 -11.52
N ILE A 311 -18.13 33.36 -10.67
CA ILE A 311 -18.03 33.56 -9.22
C ILE A 311 -16.55 33.55 -8.83
N THR A 312 -16.10 34.56 -8.10
CA THR A 312 -14.71 34.60 -7.62
C THR A 312 -14.50 33.60 -6.47
N PRO A 313 -13.31 32.99 -6.33
CA PRO A 313 -13.04 32.02 -5.27
C PRO A 313 -13.22 32.60 -3.85
N GLN A 314 -12.88 33.88 -3.69
CA GLN A 314 -13.07 34.62 -2.43
C GLN A 314 -14.54 34.66 -1.98
N VAL A 315 -15.49 34.76 -2.91
CA VAL A 315 -16.93 34.73 -2.60
C VAL A 315 -17.31 33.36 -2.04
N ILE A 316 -16.86 32.28 -2.70
CA ILE A 316 -17.12 30.91 -2.24
C ILE A 316 -16.54 30.68 -0.84
N GLN A 317 -15.30 31.12 -0.61
CA GLN A 317 -14.63 30.95 0.68
C GLN A 317 -15.32 31.71 1.82
N LEU A 318 -15.81 32.93 1.57
CA LEU A 318 -16.59 33.67 2.56
C LEU A 318 -17.93 32.99 2.84
N LEU A 319 -18.63 32.54 1.79
CA LEU A 319 -19.90 31.84 1.95
C LEU A 319 -19.74 30.51 2.70
N GLU A 320 -18.62 29.80 2.53
CA GLU A 320 -18.34 28.52 3.18
C GLU A 320 -18.05 28.65 4.69
N ASN A 321 -17.38 29.74 5.07
CA ASN A 321 -16.94 29.99 6.45
C ASN A 321 -17.95 30.82 7.27
N HIS A 322 -18.96 31.40 6.63
CA HIS A 322 -20.02 32.13 7.31
C HIS A 322 -20.91 31.19 8.15
N HIS A 323 -21.31 31.64 9.34
CA HIS A 323 -22.24 30.91 10.19
C HIS A 323 -23.69 31.30 9.87
N TYR A 324 -24.49 30.34 9.38
CA TYR A 324 -25.89 30.56 9.00
C TYR A 324 -26.83 30.05 10.07
N VAL A 325 -27.54 30.95 10.76
CA VAL A 325 -28.52 30.61 11.79
C VAL A 325 -29.74 29.90 11.19
N GLY A 326 -30.16 30.30 9.98
CA GLY A 326 -31.21 29.65 9.20
C GLY A 326 -30.71 28.56 8.26
N ASN A 327 -29.50 28.04 8.49
CA ASN A 327 -28.92 26.88 7.80
C ASN A 327 -28.96 27.00 6.26
N VAL A 328 -29.33 25.93 5.55
CA VAL A 328 -29.38 25.87 4.07
C VAL A 328 -30.42 26.85 3.51
N GLY A 329 -31.51 27.10 4.24
CA GLY A 329 -32.53 28.07 3.85
C GLY A 329 -31.98 29.49 3.77
N GLU A 330 -31.25 29.92 4.81
CA GLU A 330 -30.58 31.22 4.83
C GLU A 330 -29.48 31.31 3.76
N LEU A 331 -28.66 30.26 3.61
CA LEU A 331 -27.62 30.18 2.58
C LEU A 331 -28.20 30.43 1.17
N ARG A 332 -29.26 29.70 0.80
CA ARG A 332 -29.91 29.84 -0.52
C ARG A 332 -30.48 31.25 -0.71
N ASN A 333 -31.11 31.81 0.33
CA ASN A 333 -31.63 33.17 0.28
C ASN A 333 -30.53 34.22 0.08
N ASN A 334 -29.41 34.08 0.79
CA ASN A 334 -28.26 34.98 0.65
C ASN A 334 -27.65 34.89 -0.75
N ILE A 335 -27.44 33.68 -1.29
CA ILE A 335 -26.96 33.47 -2.66
C ILE A 335 -27.90 34.08 -3.70
N LYS A 336 -29.22 33.94 -3.51
CA LYS A 336 -30.23 34.57 -4.37
C LYS A 336 -30.14 36.09 -4.35
N ILE A 337 -29.98 36.71 -3.16
CA ILE A 337 -29.82 38.16 -3.03
C ILE A 337 -28.52 38.65 -3.70
N ILE A 338 -27.41 37.94 -3.48
CA ILE A 338 -26.11 38.23 -4.09
C ILE A 338 -26.21 38.18 -5.63
N THR A 339 -26.82 37.12 -6.15
CA THR A 339 -27.01 36.92 -7.60
C THR A 339 -27.94 37.99 -8.17
N ALA A 340 -29.05 38.31 -7.49
CA ALA A 340 -29.98 39.35 -7.92
C ALA A 340 -29.33 40.74 -7.95
N ARG A 341 -28.50 41.08 -6.96
CA ARG A 341 -27.76 42.35 -6.92
C ARG A 341 -26.80 42.47 -8.10
N SER A 342 -25.99 41.43 -8.34
CA SER A 342 -25.06 41.42 -9.48
C SER A 342 -25.79 41.45 -10.82
N PHE A 343 -26.89 40.69 -10.95
CA PHE A 343 -27.73 40.69 -12.16
C PHE A 343 -28.33 42.06 -12.46
N ALA A 344 -28.88 42.74 -11.46
CA ALA A 344 -29.46 44.08 -11.60
C ALA A 344 -28.41 45.13 -12.01
N ALA A 345 -27.16 45.00 -11.52
CA ALA A 345 -26.06 45.89 -11.91
C ALA A 345 -25.49 45.59 -13.32
N ASN A 346 -25.76 44.39 -13.87
CA ASN A 346 -25.14 43.90 -15.10
C ASN A 346 -26.17 43.42 -16.15
N LEU A 347 -27.32 44.10 -16.26
CA LEU A 347 -28.42 43.70 -17.16
C LEU A 347 -27.99 43.55 -18.63
N ASP A 348 -27.08 44.38 -19.12
CA ASP A 348 -26.62 44.37 -20.52
C ASP A 348 -25.54 43.31 -20.80
N LYS A 349 -24.97 42.67 -19.77
CA LYS A 349 -23.92 41.67 -19.94
C LYS A 349 -24.51 40.29 -20.19
N ARG A 350 -23.79 39.51 -21.02
CA ARG A 350 -24.07 38.08 -21.27
C ARG A 350 -23.59 37.18 -20.12
N VAL A 351 -22.56 37.63 -19.40
CA VAL A 351 -21.97 36.93 -18.25
C VAL A 351 -22.09 37.86 -17.04
N ILE A 352 -22.67 37.34 -15.96
CA ILE A 352 -22.93 38.06 -14.70
C ILE A 352 -21.78 37.76 -13.72
N PRO A 353 -20.92 38.74 -13.38
CA PRO A 353 -19.81 38.53 -12.46
C PRO A 353 -20.27 38.69 -11.01
N ILE A 354 -20.08 37.67 -10.19
CA ILE A 354 -20.30 37.68 -8.75
C ILE A 354 -18.95 37.85 -8.05
N THR A 355 -18.81 38.97 -7.35
CA THR A 355 -17.57 39.44 -6.72
C THR A 355 -17.82 39.83 -5.26
N LEU A 356 -16.76 40.19 -4.54
CA LEU A 356 -16.86 40.65 -3.15
C LEU A 356 -17.80 41.85 -2.96
N HIS A 357 -17.94 42.72 -3.96
CA HIS A 357 -18.82 43.89 -3.89
C HIS A 357 -20.31 43.55 -3.86
N ASP A 358 -20.67 42.33 -4.28
CA ASP A 358 -22.05 41.89 -4.35
C ASP A 358 -22.53 41.32 -3.00
N LEU A 359 -21.60 40.93 -2.11
CA LEU A 359 -21.93 40.41 -0.79
C LEU A 359 -22.51 41.48 0.15
N PRO A 360 -23.43 41.10 1.05
CA PRO A 360 -23.83 41.91 2.20
C PRO A 360 -22.64 42.27 3.12
N LYS A 361 -22.76 43.36 3.90
CA LYS A 361 -21.66 43.89 4.72
C LYS A 361 -21.19 42.90 5.79
N GLU A 362 -22.12 42.09 6.28
CA GLU A 362 -21.91 41.07 7.31
C GLU A 362 -20.85 40.03 6.90
N PHE A 363 -20.74 39.73 5.59
CA PHE A 363 -19.71 38.84 5.06
C PHE A 363 -18.34 39.51 4.93
N LEU A 364 -18.30 40.83 4.75
CA LEU A 364 -17.06 41.59 4.54
C LEU A 364 -16.28 41.78 5.83
N ASP A 365 -16.96 41.87 6.98
CA ASP A 365 -16.28 41.95 8.29
C ASP A 365 -15.47 40.67 8.61
N GLN A 366 -15.80 39.55 7.97
CA GLN A 366 -15.07 38.27 8.09
C GLN A 366 -13.86 38.17 7.13
N SER A 367 -13.79 39.03 6.11
CA SER A 367 -12.77 38.96 5.03
C SER A 367 -11.34 39.30 5.48
N ILE A 368 -11.18 40.00 6.61
CA ILE A 368 -9.89 40.51 7.09
C ILE A 368 -8.94 39.37 7.55
N LYS A 369 -9.45 38.14 7.73
CA LYS A 369 -8.67 37.01 8.27
C LYS A 369 -8.20 35.99 7.22
N LEU A 370 -8.54 36.15 5.94
CA LEU A 370 -8.28 35.14 4.90
C LEU A 370 -7.27 35.66 3.88
N ALA A 371 -6.10 35.01 3.78
CA ALA A 371 -5.14 35.30 2.71
C ALA A 371 -5.63 34.65 1.40
N PRO A 372 -5.75 35.40 0.28
CA PRO A 372 -6.15 34.83 -1.00
C PRO A 372 -5.06 33.89 -1.55
N ASP A 373 -5.47 32.74 -2.08
CA ASP A 373 -4.58 31.88 -2.88
C ASP A 373 -4.57 32.44 -4.31
N GLU A 374 -3.43 32.98 -4.77
CA GLU A 374 -3.33 33.74 -6.05
C GLU A 374 -3.58 32.87 -7.30
N ASN A 375 -3.68 31.55 -7.14
CA ASN A 375 -3.78 30.59 -8.24
C ASN A 375 -5.19 30.02 -8.50
N GLU A 376 -6.21 30.36 -7.69
CA GLU A 376 -7.58 29.86 -7.94
C GLU A 376 -8.33 30.69 -9.00
N LEU A 377 -8.82 30.01 -10.04
CA LEU A 377 -9.57 30.64 -11.13
C LEU A 377 -11.06 30.83 -10.76
N PRO A 378 -11.72 31.89 -11.27
CA PRO A 378 -13.17 32.06 -11.10
C PRO A 378 -13.97 30.90 -11.68
N ILE A 379 -15.00 30.48 -10.95
CA ILE A 379 -15.91 29.40 -11.34
C ILE A 379 -16.93 29.97 -12.31
N ARG A 380 -17.12 29.33 -13.47
CA ARG A 380 -18.07 29.79 -14.50
C ARG A 380 -19.20 28.77 -14.68
N LEU A 381 -20.42 29.24 -14.46
CA LEU A 381 -21.66 28.50 -14.66
C LEU A 381 -22.36 29.00 -15.92
N GLU A 382 -22.75 28.10 -16.80
CA GLU A 382 -23.38 28.34 -18.10
C GLU A 382 -24.52 27.33 -18.32
N GLU A 383 -25.34 27.53 -19.36
CA GLU A 383 -26.45 26.61 -19.68
C GLU A 383 -25.99 25.15 -19.90
N GLN A 384 -24.76 24.95 -20.38
CA GLN A 384 -24.15 23.63 -20.57
C GLN A 384 -23.39 23.10 -19.33
N THR A 385 -23.34 23.83 -18.21
CA THR A 385 -22.62 23.37 -17.01
C THR A 385 -23.29 22.14 -16.44
N ASN A 386 -22.54 21.05 -16.32
CA ASN A 386 -23.05 19.82 -15.73
C ASN A 386 -22.93 19.91 -14.19
N LEU A 387 -24.09 19.86 -13.51
CA LEU A 387 -24.16 19.92 -12.06
C LEU A 387 -23.43 18.74 -11.38
N VAL A 388 -23.50 17.53 -11.94
CA VAL A 388 -22.79 16.37 -11.40
C VAL A 388 -21.30 16.64 -11.41
N SER A 389 -20.73 17.12 -12.53
CA SER A 389 -19.32 17.54 -12.54
C SER A 389 -19.01 18.69 -11.60
N LEU A 390 -19.93 19.65 -11.43
CA LEU A 390 -19.77 20.80 -10.54
C LEU A 390 -19.77 20.40 -9.05
N LEU A 391 -20.53 19.36 -8.69
CA LEU A 391 -20.62 18.83 -7.33
C LEU A 391 -19.53 17.77 -7.06
N GLU A 392 -19.16 16.99 -8.07
CA GLU A 392 -18.03 16.04 -8.06
C GLU A 392 -16.66 16.74 -8.13
N GLU A 393 -16.60 18.02 -8.54
CA GLU A 393 -15.43 18.91 -8.37
C GLU A 393 -15.01 19.11 -6.89
N THR A 394 -15.74 18.46 -5.97
CA THR A 394 -15.44 18.42 -4.53
C THR A 394 -14.92 17.06 -4.03
N GLU A 395 -14.89 16.01 -4.87
CA GLU A 395 -14.29 14.69 -4.57
C GLU A 395 -13.17 14.34 -5.57
N LEU A 396 -12.26 15.30 -5.77
CA LEU A 396 -11.15 15.21 -6.73
C LEU A 396 -10.31 13.92 -6.52
N ALA A 397 -10.08 13.54 -5.27
CA ALA A 397 -9.38 12.32 -4.87
C ALA A 397 -10.09 11.02 -5.30
N GLN A 398 -11.41 10.92 -5.12
CA GLN A 398 -12.15 9.70 -5.46
C GLN A 398 -12.27 9.52 -6.98
N ARG A 399 -12.47 10.62 -7.70
CA ARG A 399 -12.47 10.63 -9.17
C ARG A 399 -11.11 10.21 -9.73
N LYS A 400 -10.02 10.67 -9.13
CA LYS A 400 -8.65 10.24 -9.48
C LYS A 400 -8.47 8.74 -9.32
N ILE A 401 -8.97 8.15 -8.22
CA ILE A 401 -8.94 6.69 -8.01
C ILE A 401 -9.68 5.96 -9.14
N ILE A 402 -10.91 6.37 -9.46
CA ILE A 402 -11.71 5.75 -10.53
C ILE A 402 -11.03 5.90 -11.90
N GLN A 403 -10.50 7.09 -12.22
CA GLN A 403 -9.78 7.34 -13.47
C GLN A 403 -8.52 6.48 -13.59
N SER A 404 -7.77 6.32 -12.48
CA SER A 404 -6.60 5.45 -12.46
C SER A 404 -6.99 3.98 -12.61
N TYR A 405 -8.11 3.51 -12.04
CA TYR A 405 -8.60 2.15 -12.27
C TYR A 405 -8.86 1.88 -13.76
N GLU A 406 -9.62 2.76 -14.41
CA GLU A 406 -9.88 2.64 -15.85
C GLU A 406 -8.60 2.71 -16.68
N ARG A 407 -7.65 3.56 -16.28
CA ARG A 407 -6.39 3.72 -16.99
C ARG A 407 -5.48 2.51 -16.85
N ILE A 408 -5.41 1.90 -15.67
CA ILE A 408 -4.68 0.65 -15.43
C ILE A 408 -5.23 -0.46 -16.34
N LEU A 409 -6.56 -0.60 -16.40
CA LEU A 409 -7.19 -1.61 -17.27
C LEU A 409 -6.95 -1.31 -18.76
N ARG A 410 -7.05 -0.06 -19.19
CA ARG A 410 -6.73 0.33 -20.58
C ARG A 410 -5.27 0.06 -20.93
N LEU A 411 -4.33 0.33 -20.02
CA LEU A 411 -2.91 0.03 -20.21
C LEU A 411 -2.71 -1.48 -20.38
N TYR A 412 -3.31 -2.29 -19.51
CA TYR A 412 -3.24 -3.75 -19.61
C TYR A 412 -3.81 -4.29 -20.94
N VAL A 413 -4.98 -3.80 -21.36
CA VAL A 413 -5.58 -4.18 -22.66
C VAL A 413 -4.75 -3.71 -23.85
N SER A 414 -4.20 -2.49 -23.79
CA SER A 414 -3.36 -1.93 -24.86
C SER A 414 -2.06 -2.71 -25.07
N HIS A 415 -1.57 -3.35 -24.01
CA HIS A 415 -0.43 -4.27 -24.01
C HIS A 415 -0.84 -5.73 -24.24
N HIS A 416 -1.97 -5.94 -24.92
CA HIS A 416 -2.49 -7.26 -25.31
C HIS A 416 -2.65 -8.23 -24.13
N HIS A 417 -3.10 -7.77 -22.96
CA HIS A 417 -3.35 -8.60 -21.78
C HIS A 417 -2.09 -9.27 -21.20
N HIS A 418 -0.90 -8.69 -21.41
CA HIS A 418 0.35 -9.17 -20.83
C HIS A 418 0.91 -8.17 -19.80
N LEU A 419 0.95 -8.56 -18.52
CA LEU A 419 1.49 -7.76 -17.42
C LEU A 419 2.99 -7.52 -17.60
N SER A 420 3.76 -8.47 -18.13
CA SER A 420 5.22 -8.33 -18.27
C SER A 420 5.64 -7.11 -19.10
N THR A 421 4.83 -6.72 -20.09
CA THR A 421 5.05 -5.52 -20.91
C THR A 421 4.34 -4.30 -20.35
N ALA A 422 3.18 -4.48 -19.71
CA ALA A 422 2.41 -3.39 -19.12
C ALA A 422 2.92 -2.92 -17.74
N ASN A 423 3.73 -3.74 -17.04
CA ASN A 423 4.04 -3.57 -15.62
C ASN A 423 4.58 -2.18 -15.30
N ASN A 424 5.56 -1.70 -16.08
CA ASN A 424 6.18 -0.40 -15.85
C ASN A 424 5.19 0.76 -16.00
N ASP A 425 4.34 0.73 -17.03
CA ASP A 425 3.35 1.79 -17.28
C ASP A 425 2.24 1.78 -16.21
N ILE A 426 1.81 0.58 -15.79
CA ILE A 426 0.83 0.40 -14.71
C ILE A 426 1.42 0.86 -13.37
N SER A 427 2.66 0.50 -13.06
CA SER A 427 3.36 0.93 -11.84
C SER A 427 3.46 2.46 -11.76
N LYS A 428 3.80 3.13 -12.87
CA LYS A 428 3.85 4.60 -12.95
C LYS A 428 2.48 5.25 -12.74
N GLU A 429 1.41 4.65 -13.26
CA GLU A 429 0.05 5.15 -13.03
C GLU A 429 -0.36 5.00 -11.56
N ILE A 430 0.01 3.89 -10.91
CA ILE A 430 -0.25 3.67 -9.48
C ILE A 430 0.56 4.64 -8.62
N GLU A 431 1.83 4.89 -8.95
CA GLU A 431 2.67 5.87 -8.25
C GLU A 431 2.09 7.27 -8.38
N ARG A 432 1.67 7.66 -9.59
CA ARG A 432 0.98 8.92 -9.83
C ARG A 432 -0.30 9.05 -9.01
N LEU A 433 -1.10 7.98 -8.92
CA LEU A 433 -2.31 7.96 -8.11
C LEU A 433 -1.99 8.24 -6.63
N PHE A 434 -1.03 7.52 -6.05
CA PHE A 434 -0.67 7.73 -4.64
C PHE A 434 -0.09 9.13 -4.38
N ASP A 435 0.72 9.65 -5.31
CA ASP A 435 1.23 11.02 -5.22
C ASP A 435 0.10 12.04 -5.24
N ASP A 436 -0.80 11.93 -6.22
CA ASP A 436 -1.94 12.82 -6.34
C ASP A 436 -2.83 12.82 -5.09
N LEU A 437 -2.96 11.67 -4.41
CA LEU A 437 -3.67 11.54 -3.14
C LEU A 437 -2.88 12.10 -1.95
N LEU A 438 -1.55 11.95 -1.93
CA LEU A 438 -0.70 12.41 -0.83
C LEU A 438 -0.50 13.94 -0.81
N PHE A 439 -0.48 14.60 -1.98
CA PHE A 439 -0.19 16.03 -2.11
C PHE A 439 -1.42 16.95 -2.05
N GLU A 440 -2.65 16.42 -2.03
CA GLU A 440 -3.90 17.21 -1.84
C GLU A 440 -4.10 17.74 -0.40
N LYS A 441 -3.10 17.56 0.47
CA LYS A 441 -3.09 17.76 1.93
C LYS A 441 -3.36 19.17 2.51
N LYS A 442 -3.88 20.15 1.76
CA LYS A 442 -4.33 21.42 2.38
C LYS A 442 -5.66 21.29 3.13
N ARG A 443 -6.46 20.22 2.94
CA ARG A 443 -7.82 20.10 3.54
C ARG A 443 -8.05 18.97 4.56
N GLU A 444 -7.12 18.02 4.74
CA GLU A 444 -7.41 16.75 5.48
C GLU A 444 -6.62 16.53 6.78
N LYS A 445 -5.83 17.50 7.23
CA LYS A 445 -4.94 17.33 8.40
C LYS A 445 -5.65 17.01 9.74
N ASN A 446 -6.98 17.12 9.82
CA ASN A 446 -7.74 16.94 11.06
C ASN A 446 -8.80 15.82 11.01
N HIS A 447 -8.75 14.90 10.04
CA HIS A 447 -9.74 13.82 10.00
C HIS A 447 -9.33 12.68 10.94
N GLU A 448 -10.00 12.56 12.09
CA GLU A 448 -9.75 11.54 13.12
C GLU A 448 -9.71 10.12 12.55
N MET A 449 -10.60 9.80 11.60
CA MET A 449 -10.61 8.50 10.91
C MET A 449 -9.34 8.24 10.08
N LEU A 450 -8.78 9.25 9.39
CA LEU A 450 -7.56 9.05 8.59
C LEU A 450 -6.36 8.77 9.52
N LEU A 451 -6.28 9.46 10.66
CA LEU A 451 -5.28 9.20 11.70
C LEU A 451 -5.43 7.79 12.28
N PHE A 452 -6.67 7.37 12.57
CA PHE A 452 -6.99 6.02 13.05
C PHE A 452 -6.59 4.94 12.03
N ILE A 453 -6.95 5.10 10.75
CA ILE A 453 -6.54 4.20 9.67
C ILE A 453 -5.01 4.17 9.57
N THR A 454 -4.35 5.32 9.62
CA THR A 454 -2.89 5.43 9.52
C THR A 454 -2.18 4.68 10.65
N GLN A 455 -2.66 4.79 11.88
CA GLN A 455 -2.11 4.03 13.02
C GLN A 455 -2.32 2.52 12.86
N ASN A 456 -3.52 2.09 12.42
CA ASN A 456 -3.80 0.68 12.19
C ASN A 456 -2.93 0.10 11.07
N ILE A 457 -2.84 0.78 9.93
CA ILE A 457 -2.00 0.34 8.80
C ILE A 457 -0.54 0.22 9.22
N ARG A 458 -0.04 1.17 10.03
CA ARG A 458 1.32 1.10 10.59
C ARG A 458 1.54 -0.17 11.42
N GLN A 459 0.66 -0.46 12.37
CA GLN A 459 0.77 -1.65 13.23
C GLN A 459 0.67 -2.96 12.42
N LEU A 460 -0.20 -2.99 11.41
CA LEU A 460 -0.34 -4.16 10.54
C LEU A 460 0.91 -4.40 9.69
N LEU A 461 1.49 -3.33 9.14
CA LEU A 461 2.74 -3.44 8.39
C LEU A 461 3.87 -3.92 9.31
N GLU A 462 4.03 -3.38 10.52
CA GLU A 462 5.02 -3.86 11.52
C GLU A 462 4.85 -5.35 11.85
N THR A 463 3.61 -5.84 11.87
CA THR A 463 3.30 -7.27 12.08
C THR A 463 3.77 -8.13 10.89
N ILE A 464 3.61 -7.64 9.66
CA ILE A 464 4.07 -8.36 8.45
C ILE A 464 5.58 -8.29 8.33
N GLU A 465 6.19 -7.14 8.62
CA GLU A 465 7.65 -6.97 8.63
C GLU A 465 8.31 -7.96 9.59
N SER A 466 7.77 -8.10 10.81
CA SER A 466 8.28 -9.06 11.79
C SER A 466 8.05 -10.52 11.41
N SER A 467 6.90 -10.83 10.79
CA SER A 467 6.55 -12.20 10.41
C SER A 467 7.31 -12.72 9.18
N TYR A 468 7.69 -11.83 8.25
CA TYR A 468 8.30 -12.20 6.97
C TYR A 468 9.72 -11.67 6.77
N GLN A 469 10.29 -10.96 7.75
CA GLN A 469 11.62 -10.33 7.67
C GLN A 469 11.77 -9.38 6.46
N ILE A 470 10.72 -8.63 6.16
CA ILE A 470 10.67 -7.66 5.05
C ILE A 470 10.54 -6.27 5.61
N ARG A 471 10.91 -5.26 4.83
CA ARG A 471 10.76 -3.86 5.21
C ARG A 471 9.96 -3.09 4.17
N PHE A 472 9.03 -2.29 4.66
CA PHE A 472 8.26 -1.37 3.85
C PHE A 472 8.71 0.07 4.11
N ASN A 473 8.69 0.90 3.08
CA ASN A 473 9.02 2.31 3.23
C ASN A 473 7.92 3.02 4.06
N GLY A 474 8.28 3.97 4.93
CA GLY A 474 7.32 4.79 5.67
C GLY A 474 6.34 5.55 4.78
N SER A 475 6.69 5.81 3.51
CA SER A 475 5.77 6.37 2.50
C SER A 475 4.59 5.44 2.18
N LEU A 476 4.78 4.12 2.23
CA LEU A 476 3.73 3.12 2.01
C LEU A 476 2.60 3.27 3.03
N VAL A 477 2.94 3.49 4.31
CA VAL A 477 1.96 3.66 5.39
C VAL A 477 0.99 4.78 5.03
N TYR A 478 1.50 5.95 4.65
CA TYR A 478 0.67 7.09 4.32
C TYR A 478 -0.06 6.93 2.97
N ALA A 479 0.60 6.35 1.97
CA ALA A 479 0.00 6.11 0.65
C ALA A 479 -1.21 5.17 0.76
N LEU A 480 -1.03 4.01 1.41
CA LEU A 480 -2.10 3.05 1.64
C LEU A 480 -3.20 3.62 2.53
N SER A 481 -2.85 4.35 3.59
CA SER A 481 -3.85 4.91 4.50
C SER A 481 -4.73 5.94 3.81
N THR A 482 -4.13 6.84 3.03
CA THR A 482 -4.86 7.87 2.27
C THR A 482 -5.71 7.23 1.18
N TYR A 483 -5.15 6.27 0.45
CA TYR A 483 -5.89 5.51 -0.55
C TYR A 483 -7.08 4.76 0.05
N LEU A 484 -6.89 3.97 1.11
CA LEU A 484 -7.99 3.21 1.73
C LEU A 484 -9.05 4.12 2.35
N PHE A 485 -8.63 5.26 2.93
CA PHE A 485 -9.55 6.26 3.45
C PHE A 485 -10.46 6.82 2.36
N GLN A 486 -9.90 7.24 1.22
CA GLN A 486 -10.66 7.76 0.09
C GLN A 486 -11.48 6.67 -0.61
N ARG A 487 -10.88 5.47 -0.76
CA ARG A 487 -11.48 4.30 -1.42
C ARG A 487 -12.72 3.79 -0.71
N ARG A 488 -12.82 3.95 0.61
CA ARG A 488 -13.97 3.52 1.42
C ARG A 488 -15.30 4.11 0.94
N CYS A 489 -15.29 5.29 0.33
CA CYS A 489 -16.50 5.98 -0.14
C CYS A 489 -16.86 5.66 -1.60
N ILE A 490 -16.07 4.80 -2.27
CA ILE A 490 -16.23 4.46 -3.67
C ILE A 490 -16.95 3.12 -3.80
N ASP A 491 -18.03 3.07 -4.56
CA ASP A 491 -18.63 1.81 -5.04
C ASP A 491 -18.43 1.78 -6.55
N TRP A 492 -17.29 1.25 -7.00
CA TRP A 492 -16.95 1.22 -8.42
C TRP A 492 -17.30 -0.13 -9.04
N PHE A 493 -18.19 -0.08 -10.03
CA PHE A 493 -18.54 -1.21 -10.88
C PHE A 493 -18.23 -0.82 -12.33
N PRO A 494 -17.40 -1.58 -13.02
CA PRO A 494 -16.99 -1.19 -14.35
C PRO A 494 -18.03 -1.66 -15.38
N GLU A 495 -18.50 -0.78 -16.27
CA GLU A 495 -19.52 -1.11 -17.25
C GLU A 495 -18.94 -1.89 -18.46
N LYS A 496 -19.59 -3.02 -18.80
CA LYS A 496 -19.33 -3.93 -19.95
C LYS A 496 -17.93 -4.58 -20.02
N GLU A 497 -17.90 -5.88 -19.71
CA GLU A 497 -16.72 -6.77 -19.70
C GLU A 497 -15.43 -6.21 -19.08
N PRO A 498 -15.43 -5.59 -17.88
CA PRO A 498 -14.18 -5.26 -17.21
C PRO A 498 -13.92 -6.24 -16.06
N THR A 499 -14.92 -6.98 -15.58
CA THR A 499 -14.74 -8.06 -14.60
C THR A 499 -13.85 -9.17 -15.15
N THR A 500 -14.05 -9.58 -16.41
CA THR A 500 -13.18 -10.56 -17.07
C THR A 500 -11.75 -10.07 -17.20
N VAL A 501 -11.54 -8.81 -17.58
CA VAL A 501 -10.20 -8.21 -17.71
C VAL A 501 -9.53 -8.01 -16.33
N ILE A 502 -10.30 -7.67 -15.30
CA ILE A 502 -9.82 -7.57 -13.92
C ILE A 502 -9.41 -8.96 -13.41
N ASP A 503 -10.21 -9.99 -13.67
CA ASP A 503 -9.90 -11.37 -13.31
C ASP A 503 -8.63 -11.87 -14.02
N GLU A 504 -8.47 -11.57 -15.31
CA GLU A 504 -7.27 -11.87 -16.08
C GLU A 504 -6.03 -11.15 -15.52
N LEU A 505 -6.13 -9.84 -15.29
CA LEU A 505 -5.04 -9.04 -14.72
C LEU A 505 -4.68 -9.53 -13.31
N LEU A 506 -5.67 -9.81 -12.47
CA LEU A 506 -5.46 -10.36 -11.12
C LEU A 506 -4.72 -11.70 -11.19
N THR A 507 -5.11 -12.58 -12.12
CA THR A 507 -4.46 -13.88 -12.33
C THR A 507 -3.01 -13.71 -12.79
N GLU A 508 -2.74 -12.78 -13.70
CA GLU A 508 -1.39 -12.45 -14.13
C GLU A 508 -0.54 -11.86 -13.00
N VAL A 509 -1.10 -10.97 -12.18
CA VAL A 509 -0.44 -10.40 -11.00
C VAL A 509 -0.13 -11.50 -9.98
N GLN A 510 -1.08 -12.38 -9.70
CA GLN A 510 -0.89 -13.49 -8.75
C GLN A 510 0.20 -14.47 -9.22
N THR A 511 0.29 -14.75 -10.52
CA THR A 511 1.25 -15.71 -11.06
C THR A 511 2.65 -15.11 -11.25
N LYS A 512 2.75 -13.90 -11.82
CA LYS A 512 4.04 -13.27 -12.12
C LYS A 512 4.64 -12.52 -10.92
N LEU A 513 3.82 -12.01 -10.01
CA LEU A 513 4.24 -11.28 -8.80
C LEU A 513 3.87 -12.05 -7.52
N ALA A 514 4.00 -13.37 -7.53
CA ALA A 514 3.50 -14.27 -6.48
C ALA A 514 3.97 -13.89 -5.06
N THR A 515 5.25 -13.52 -4.89
CA THR A 515 5.81 -13.14 -3.60
C THR A 515 5.16 -11.86 -3.07
N SER A 516 5.10 -10.81 -3.89
CA SER A 516 4.47 -9.53 -3.55
C SER A 516 2.95 -9.68 -3.34
N TYR A 517 2.30 -10.55 -4.12
CA TYR A 517 0.88 -10.86 -3.98
C TYR A 517 0.60 -11.53 -2.63
N GLY A 518 1.46 -12.46 -2.21
CA GLY A 518 1.35 -13.11 -0.90
C GLY A 518 1.37 -12.11 0.26
N TYR A 519 2.26 -11.12 0.22
CA TYR A 519 2.30 -10.05 1.24
C TYR A 519 1.09 -9.12 1.15
N ALA A 520 0.71 -8.71 -0.06
CA ALA A 520 -0.46 -7.86 -0.28
C ALA A 520 -1.75 -8.51 0.25
N GLU A 521 -1.99 -9.79 -0.05
CA GLU A 521 -3.21 -10.48 0.36
C GLU A 521 -3.29 -10.63 1.89
N GLN A 522 -2.16 -10.88 2.55
CA GLN A 522 -2.13 -10.94 4.01
C GLN A 522 -2.38 -9.58 4.65
N LEU A 523 -1.73 -8.53 4.14
CA LEU A 523 -1.97 -7.14 4.58
C LEU A 523 -3.44 -6.78 4.43
N LEU A 524 -4.00 -6.99 3.24
CA LEU A 524 -5.39 -6.69 2.94
C LEU A 524 -6.37 -7.52 3.79
N THR A 525 -6.05 -8.79 4.07
CA THR A 525 -6.86 -9.62 4.98
C THR A 525 -6.88 -9.07 6.41
N LEU A 526 -5.73 -8.61 6.91
CA LEU A 526 -5.64 -7.99 8.23
C LEU A 526 -6.36 -6.64 8.27
N VAL A 527 -6.22 -5.82 7.21
CA VAL A 527 -6.93 -4.54 7.03
C VAL A 527 -8.43 -4.73 7.06
N LYS A 528 -8.96 -5.72 6.33
CA LYS A 528 -10.39 -6.03 6.34
C LYS A 528 -10.89 -6.35 7.75
N ARG A 529 -10.10 -7.11 8.53
CA ARG A 529 -10.46 -7.50 9.90
C ARG A 529 -10.37 -6.35 10.91
N SER A 530 -9.39 -5.46 10.77
CA SER A 530 -9.15 -4.38 11.73
C SER A 530 -9.95 -3.10 11.44
N LEU A 531 -10.22 -2.81 10.16
CA LEU A 531 -10.84 -1.56 9.72
C LEU A 531 -12.26 -1.74 9.15
N ASP A 532 -12.74 -2.98 9.00
CA ASP A 532 -14.05 -3.31 8.44
C ASP A 532 -14.32 -2.68 7.06
N ILE A 533 -13.26 -2.58 6.24
CA ILE A 533 -13.31 -2.06 4.88
C ILE A 533 -13.53 -3.22 3.92
N GLU A 534 -14.53 -3.11 3.03
CA GLU A 534 -14.70 -4.03 1.92
C GLU A 534 -13.64 -3.83 0.84
N LEU A 535 -12.98 -4.92 0.44
CA LEU A 535 -11.84 -4.88 -0.48
C LEU A 535 -12.19 -5.53 -1.82
N SER A 536 -11.98 -4.77 -2.88
CA SER A 536 -12.19 -5.17 -4.27
C SER A 536 -10.98 -5.91 -4.86
N GLN A 537 -11.14 -6.50 -6.05
CA GLN A 537 -10.03 -7.10 -6.80
C GLN A 537 -8.99 -6.05 -7.22
N MET A 538 -9.42 -4.83 -7.54
CA MET A 538 -8.52 -3.72 -7.88
C MET A 538 -7.60 -3.35 -6.72
N ASP A 539 -8.09 -3.42 -5.48
CA ASP A 539 -7.25 -3.15 -4.31
C ASP A 539 -6.09 -4.15 -4.20
N ARG A 540 -6.36 -5.43 -4.49
CA ARG A 540 -5.32 -6.47 -4.52
C ARG A 540 -4.30 -6.20 -5.63
N ILE A 541 -4.75 -5.83 -6.83
CA ILE A 541 -3.87 -5.53 -7.96
C ILE A 541 -2.96 -4.35 -7.63
N ILE A 542 -3.53 -3.24 -7.17
CA ILE A 542 -2.81 -1.99 -6.93
C ILE A 542 -1.78 -2.14 -5.81
N VAL A 543 -2.20 -2.71 -4.67
CA VAL A 543 -1.29 -2.93 -3.54
C VAL A 543 -0.17 -3.89 -3.92
N THR A 544 -0.47 -4.99 -4.63
CA THR A 544 0.56 -5.94 -5.08
C THR A 544 1.61 -5.28 -5.97
N ILE A 545 1.18 -4.58 -7.02
CA ILE A 545 2.09 -3.96 -7.99
C ILE A 545 2.90 -2.85 -7.31
N TYR A 546 2.30 -2.09 -6.40
CA TYR A 546 3.01 -1.04 -5.67
C TYR A 546 4.08 -1.61 -4.72
N LEU A 547 3.77 -2.69 -4.00
CA LEU A 547 4.75 -3.38 -3.14
C LEU A 547 5.91 -3.96 -3.95
N HIS A 548 5.63 -4.44 -5.16
CA HIS A 548 6.67 -4.94 -6.06
C HIS A 548 7.55 -3.82 -6.60
N TYR A 549 6.94 -2.73 -7.09
CA TYR A 549 7.64 -1.61 -7.72
C TYR A 549 8.46 -0.76 -6.74
N SER A 550 7.97 -0.56 -5.51
CA SER A 550 8.66 0.24 -4.48
C SER A 550 9.96 -0.39 -3.95
N GLY A 551 10.37 -1.54 -4.50
CA GLY A 551 11.70 -2.11 -4.28
C GLY A 551 11.89 -2.79 -2.92
N SER A 552 10.81 -3.18 -2.23
CA SER A 552 10.85 -3.85 -0.92
C SER A 552 11.53 -5.22 -0.88
N VAL A 553 12.21 -5.65 -1.95
CA VAL A 553 12.90 -6.95 -2.05
C VAL A 553 14.19 -6.84 -2.88
N LYS A 554 15.21 -6.11 -2.38
CA LYS A 554 16.63 -6.35 -2.73
C LYS A 554 17.56 -5.97 -1.57
N GLU A 555 18.44 -6.89 -1.18
CA GLU A 555 19.60 -6.62 -0.32
C GLU A 555 20.54 -5.63 -1.02
N SER A 556 21.07 -4.65 -0.30
CA SER A 556 21.92 -3.60 -0.85
C SER A 556 23.33 -3.65 -0.26
N HIS A 557 24.36 -3.64 -1.11
CA HIS A 557 25.77 -3.61 -0.70
C HIS A 557 26.31 -2.20 -0.35
N TYR A 558 25.47 -1.16 -0.33
CA TYR A 558 25.89 0.22 -0.04
C TYR A 558 25.58 0.65 1.41
N PRO A 559 26.31 1.63 1.97
CA PRO A 559 26.03 2.20 3.29
C PRO A 559 24.60 2.73 3.40
N LYS A 560 23.96 2.44 4.53
CA LYS A 560 22.60 2.92 4.81
C LYS A 560 22.65 4.38 5.21
N ALA A 561 21.61 5.15 4.87
CA ALA A 561 21.53 6.56 5.25
C ALA A 561 20.19 6.90 5.91
N VAL A 562 20.25 7.71 6.96
CA VAL A 562 19.12 8.10 7.78
C VAL A 562 19.13 9.62 7.98
N ILE A 563 17.96 10.24 7.90
CA ILE A 563 17.74 11.66 8.19
C ILE A 563 16.91 11.78 9.47
N VAL A 564 17.38 12.59 10.41
CA VAL A 564 16.75 12.85 11.71
C VAL A 564 16.55 14.35 11.86
N ALA A 565 15.30 14.80 11.97
CA ALA A 565 14.98 16.23 12.02
C ALA A 565 13.79 16.55 12.91
N HIS A 566 13.79 17.76 13.50
CA HIS A 566 12.65 18.21 14.29
C HIS A 566 11.48 18.62 13.40
N GLY A 567 10.28 18.35 13.88
CA GLY A 567 9.03 18.61 13.18
C GLY A 567 8.30 17.33 12.81
N TYR A 568 7.07 17.49 12.34
CA TYR A 568 6.16 16.36 12.08
C TYR A 568 6.46 15.60 10.79
N ALA A 569 7.23 16.18 9.86
CA ALA A 569 7.51 15.60 8.55
C ALA A 569 8.78 16.15 7.89
N THR A 570 9.66 16.82 8.65
CA THR A 570 10.84 17.50 8.11
C THR A 570 11.84 16.49 7.55
N ALA A 571 12.17 15.44 8.30
CA ALA A 571 13.06 14.38 7.85
C ALA A 571 12.43 13.60 6.69
N SER A 572 11.14 13.31 6.80
CA SER A 572 10.39 12.61 5.75
C SER A 572 10.31 13.40 4.45
N SER A 573 10.17 14.73 4.53
CA SER A 573 10.18 15.60 3.36
C SER A 573 11.53 15.59 2.66
N ILE A 574 12.63 15.72 3.40
CA ILE A 574 13.98 15.74 2.83
C ILE A 574 14.33 14.38 2.21
N ALA A 575 14.08 13.27 2.91
CA ALA A 575 14.35 11.92 2.40
C ALA A 575 13.56 11.61 1.13
N ASN A 576 12.28 11.98 1.08
CA ASN A 576 11.43 11.75 -0.10
C ASN A 576 11.94 12.53 -1.32
N VAL A 577 12.28 13.80 -1.16
CA VAL A 577 12.82 14.61 -2.29
C VAL A 577 14.16 14.07 -2.75
N ALA A 578 15.07 13.72 -1.83
CA ALA A 578 16.38 13.18 -2.17
C ALA A 578 16.26 11.85 -2.92
N ASN A 579 15.51 10.88 -2.39
CA ASN A 579 15.34 9.57 -3.02
C ASN A 579 14.70 9.66 -4.41
N ARG A 580 13.71 10.55 -4.61
CA ARG A 580 13.07 10.77 -5.91
C ARG A 580 14.02 11.35 -6.95
N LEU A 581 14.82 12.34 -6.56
CA LEU A 581 15.78 12.97 -7.49
C LEU A 581 16.95 12.03 -7.82
N LEU A 582 17.31 11.14 -6.90
CA LEU A 582 18.36 10.13 -7.10
C LEU A 582 17.87 8.88 -7.84
N ASP A 583 16.54 8.72 -7.96
CA ASP A 583 15.85 7.55 -8.53
C ASP A 583 16.18 6.23 -7.80
N VAL A 584 16.55 6.31 -6.51
CA VAL A 584 16.94 5.18 -5.65
C VAL A 584 16.55 5.46 -4.18
N PRO A 585 15.97 4.49 -3.44
CA PRO A 585 15.60 4.68 -2.04
C PRO A 585 16.81 4.54 -1.10
N ILE A 586 17.65 5.58 -1.02
CA ILE A 586 18.88 5.59 -0.21
C ILE A 586 18.59 6.00 1.25
N PHE A 587 17.77 7.02 1.45
CA PHE A 587 17.54 7.62 2.77
C PHE A 587 16.26 7.12 3.44
N GLN A 588 16.36 6.82 4.73
CA GLN A 588 15.22 6.64 5.62
C GLN A 588 15.05 7.85 6.55
N SER A 589 13.82 8.14 7.00
CA SER A 589 13.50 9.32 7.82
C SER A 589 13.03 8.98 9.23
N PHE A 590 13.46 9.79 10.21
CA PHE A 590 12.96 9.81 11.58
C PHE A 590 12.59 11.25 11.96
N ASP A 591 11.29 11.53 11.94
CA ASP A 591 10.76 12.82 12.36
C ASP A 591 10.69 12.89 13.90
N MET A 592 11.18 14.00 14.45
CA MET A 592 11.17 14.27 15.90
C MET A 592 10.10 15.33 16.22
N PRO A 593 8.93 14.94 16.74
CA PRO A 593 7.99 15.89 17.32
C PRO A 593 8.67 16.74 18.40
N LEU A 594 8.25 18.01 18.54
CA LEU A 594 8.92 18.99 19.41
C LEU A 594 8.94 18.60 20.90
N ASP A 595 8.06 17.69 21.29
CA ASP A 595 7.90 17.15 22.64
C ASP A 595 8.68 15.84 22.88
N VAL A 596 9.32 15.27 21.85
CA VAL A 596 10.03 14.00 21.93
C VAL A 596 11.49 14.20 22.36
N THR A 597 11.96 13.37 23.29
CA THR A 597 13.32 13.42 23.80
C THR A 597 14.32 12.69 22.87
N PRO A 598 15.59 13.12 22.82
CA PRO A 598 16.64 12.44 22.04
C PRO A 598 16.77 10.95 22.38
N LYS A 599 16.61 10.59 23.66
CA LYS A 599 16.64 9.20 24.12
C LYS A 599 15.57 8.33 23.44
N LYS A 600 14.34 8.81 23.32
CA LYS A 600 13.27 8.05 22.67
C LYS A 600 13.52 7.86 21.17
N ILE A 601 14.14 8.84 20.51
CA ILE A 601 14.56 8.72 19.11
C ILE A 601 15.76 7.78 18.96
N SER A 602 16.68 7.79 19.93
CA SER A 602 17.77 6.82 19.95
C SER A 602 17.26 5.38 20.05
N GLU A 603 16.22 5.12 20.85
CA GLU A 603 15.58 3.79 20.91
C GLU A 603 15.00 3.38 19.54
N HIS A 604 14.40 4.31 18.80
CA HIS A 604 13.90 4.05 17.45
C HIS A 604 15.03 3.79 16.43
N LEU A 605 16.17 4.48 16.57
CA LEU A 605 17.35 4.28 15.72
C LEU A 605 18.07 2.97 16.03
N ILE A 606 18.22 2.62 17.31
CA ILE A 606 18.77 1.32 17.75
C ILE A 606 17.89 0.20 17.21
N HIS A 607 16.57 0.32 17.35
CA HIS A 607 15.66 -0.68 16.82
C HIS A 607 15.71 -0.80 15.28
N TYR A 608 16.02 0.31 14.61
CA TYR A 608 16.25 0.31 13.17
C TYR A 608 17.54 -0.44 12.80
N MET A 609 18.61 -0.25 13.58
CA MET A 609 19.93 -0.89 13.44
C MET A 609 19.86 -2.39 13.73
N GLU A 610 19.19 -2.82 14.81
CA GLU A 610 18.98 -4.24 15.15
C GLU A 610 18.32 -5.03 14.01
N ARG A 611 17.52 -4.35 13.19
CA ARG A 611 16.75 -4.97 12.12
C ARG A 611 17.46 -4.86 10.75
N GLN A 612 18.48 -4.00 10.58
CA GLN A 612 19.11 -3.67 9.27
C GLN A 612 20.56 -4.15 9.29
N GLU A 613 21.09 -4.60 8.16
CA GLU A 613 22.54 -4.81 8.05
C GLU A 613 23.25 -3.44 7.88
N THR A 614 23.92 -2.98 8.94
CA THR A 614 24.67 -1.71 9.02
C THR A 614 26.18 -1.89 8.87
N ARG A 615 26.66 -3.10 8.58
CA ARG A 615 28.09 -3.45 8.44
C ARG A 615 28.84 -2.56 7.46
N ASN A 616 28.22 -2.24 6.32
CA ASN A 616 28.81 -1.36 5.29
C ASN A 616 28.75 0.13 5.65
N GLY A 617 28.33 0.46 6.88
CA GLY A 617 28.25 1.79 7.44
C GLY A 617 26.85 2.41 7.45
N LEU A 618 26.61 3.28 8.44
CA LEU A 618 25.38 4.05 8.62
C LEU A 618 25.66 5.56 8.64
N VAL A 619 25.11 6.27 7.66
CA VAL A 619 25.13 7.74 7.61
C VAL A 619 23.92 8.29 8.34
N ILE A 620 24.12 9.21 9.29
CA ILE A 620 23.05 9.89 10.03
C ILE A 620 23.18 11.39 9.83
N LEU A 621 22.17 11.99 9.21
CA LEU A 621 22.07 13.42 8.93
C LEU A 621 21.10 14.08 9.93
N PHE A 622 21.56 15.07 10.68
CA PHE A 622 20.81 15.76 11.72
C PHE A 622 20.45 17.20 11.34
N ASP A 623 19.28 17.66 11.76
CA ASP A 623 18.84 19.06 11.60
C ASP A 623 19.57 20.02 12.54
N MET A 624 19.84 19.60 13.79
CA MET A 624 20.47 20.43 14.81
C MET A 624 21.62 19.68 15.50
N GLY A 625 22.72 20.38 15.78
CA GLY A 625 23.94 19.79 16.34
C GLY A 625 23.80 19.14 17.73
N SER A 626 22.77 19.51 18.52
CA SER A 626 22.49 18.87 19.81
C SER A 626 22.03 17.40 19.68
N LEU A 627 21.60 16.98 18.49
CA LEU A 627 21.22 15.60 18.22
C LEU A 627 22.43 14.68 18.01
N LYS A 628 23.63 15.25 17.89
CA LYS A 628 24.86 14.47 17.79
C LYS A 628 25.05 13.58 19.02
N GLU A 629 24.60 13.98 20.20
CA GLU A 629 24.71 13.18 21.43
C GLU A 629 23.87 11.88 21.40
N ILE A 630 22.99 11.69 20.40
CA ILE A 630 22.18 10.47 20.25
C ILE A 630 23.03 9.20 20.14
N TYR A 631 24.23 9.28 19.54
CA TYR A 631 25.11 8.10 19.41
C TYR A 631 25.52 7.54 20.78
N GLN A 632 25.53 8.35 21.85
CA GLN A 632 25.92 7.90 23.19
C GLN A 632 24.95 6.85 23.76
N TYR A 633 23.75 6.77 23.20
CA TYR A 633 22.75 5.77 23.57
C TYR A 633 22.85 4.49 22.76
N PHE A 634 23.64 4.46 21.68
CA PHE A 634 23.79 3.29 20.83
C PHE A 634 24.60 2.19 21.55
N PRO A 635 24.27 0.90 21.32
CA PRO A 635 24.98 -0.20 21.95
C PRO A 635 26.44 -0.24 21.48
N ALA A 636 27.36 -0.57 22.39
CA ALA A 636 28.81 -0.63 22.12
C ALA A 636 29.21 -1.80 21.19
N GLU A 637 28.28 -2.68 20.81
CA GLU A 637 28.53 -3.92 20.07
C GLU A 637 28.11 -3.86 18.59
N GLU A 638 27.91 -2.66 18.04
CA GLU A 638 27.54 -2.48 16.62
C GLU A 638 28.66 -2.86 15.65
N GLU A 639 28.28 -3.50 14.54
CA GLU A 639 29.21 -4.15 13.61
C GLU A 639 29.74 -3.22 12.48
N GLY A 640 29.32 -1.95 12.39
CA GLY A 640 29.69 -1.05 11.28
C GLY A 640 29.93 0.41 11.66
N PRO A 641 30.62 1.21 10.81
CA PRO A 641 30.97 2.60 11.09
C PRO A 641 29.78 3.57 10.97
N PHE A 642 29.74 4.62 11.79
CA PHE A 642 28.74 5.69 11.71
C PHE A 642 29.35 6.96 11.15
N LEU A 643 28.63 7.63 10.25
CA LEU A 643 28.95 8.98 9.78
C LEU A 643 27.86 9.93 10.27
N LEU A 644 28.19 10.83 11.18
CA LEU A 644 27.27 11.84 11.71
C LEU A 644 27.51 13.17 10.99
N MET A 645 26.45 13.80 10.46
CA MET A 645 26.55 15.12 9.83
C MET A 645 25.44 16.05 10.31
N ASN A 646 25.79 17.28 10.67
CA ASN A 646 24.85 18.29 11.15
C ASN A 646 24.29 19.16 10.00
N ASN A 647 23.24 19.93 10.31
CA ASN A 647 22.56 20.88 9.43
C ASN A 647 22.07 20.24 8.11
N VAL A 648 21.26 19.19 8.23
CA VAL A 648 20.71 18.49 7.08
C VAL A 648 19.84 19.42 6.24
N THR A 649 20.15 19.47 4.96
CA THR A 649 19.35 20.14 3.93
C THR A 649 19.09 19.17 2.80
N THR A 650 18.11 19.46 1.94
CA THR A 650 17.88 18.66 0.72
C THR A 650 19.12 18.61 -0.16
N SER A 651 19.90 19.70 -0.25
CA SER A 651 21.15 19.71 -1.01
C SER A 651 22.18 18.75 -0.42
N LEU A 652 22.37 18.73 0.91
CA LEU A 652 23.31 17.81 1.56
C LEU A 652 22.89 16.35 1.37
N ALA A 653 21.60 16.06 1.53
CA ALA A 653 21.06 14.72 1.31
C ALA A 653 21.28 14.26 -0.15
N LEU A 654 21.11 15.15 -1.13
CA LEU A 654 21.39 14.82 -2.53
C LEU A 654 22.86 14.54 -2.77
N SER A 655 23.77 15.38 -2.27
CA SER A 655 25.23 15.17 -2.45
C SER A 655 25.71 13.86 -1.82
N ILE A 656 25.24 13.54 -0.62
CA ILE A 656 25.57 12.26 0.05
C ILE A 656 24.95 11.09 -0.70
N GLY A 657 23.69 11.21 -1.13
CA GLY A 657 23.02 10.13 -1.85
C GLY A 657 23.62 9.87 -3.23
N GLU A 658 24.10 10.90 -3.92
CA GLU A 658 24.87 10.77 -5.17
C GLU A 658 26.21 10.07 -4.91
N ALA A 659 26.91 10.43 -3.83
CA ALA A 659 28.15 9.76 -3.43
C ALA A 659 27.93 8.27 -3.08
N ILE A 660 26.85 7.94 -2.37
CA ILE A 660 26.48 6.54 -2.07
C ILE A 660 26.12 5.79 -3.36
N LYS A 661 25.39 6.41 -4.28
CA LYS A 661 25.03 5.84 -5.59
C LYS A 661 26.25 5.59 -6.48
N ASP A 662 27.26 6.45 -6.39
CA ASP A 662 28.54 6.34 -7.09
C ASP A 662 29.51 5.33 -6.42
N GLU A 663 29.06 4.59 -5.40
CA GLU A 663 29.86 3.59 -4.67
C GLU A 663 31.17 4.15 -4.07
N VAL A 664 31.11 5.42 -3.63
CA VAL A 664 32.23 6.08 -2.95
C VAL A 664 32.47 5.42 -1.59
N SER A 665 33.75 5.27 -1.21
CA SER A 665 34.11 4.67 0.07
C SER A 665 33.51 5.46 1.24
N PHE A 666 33.15 4.77 2.32
CA PHE A 666 32.45 5.38 3.46
C PHE A 666 33.22 6.57 4.07
N GLU A 667 34.55 6.48 4.08
CA GLU A 667 35.47 7.50 4.59
C GLU A 667 35.55 8.74 3.69
N GLU A 668 35.28 8.60 2.40
CA GLU A 668 35.31 9.68 1.40
C GLU A 668 33.94 10.36 1.20
N LEU A 669 32.85 9.74 1.67
CA LEU A 669 31.49 10.29 1.60
C LEU A 669 31.39 11.76 2.09
N PRO A 670 31.98 12.14 3.25
CA PRO A 670 31.91 13.52 3.70
C PRO A 670 32.65 14.45 2.73
N GLN A 671 33.84 14.05 2.27
CA GLN A 671 34.70 14.91 1.46
C GLN A 671 34.09 15.22 0.09
N LYS A 672 33.43 14.23 -0.53
CA LYS A 672 32.72 14.42 -1.80
C LYS A 672 31.47 15.28 -1.63
N ALA A 673 30.76 15.13 -0.50
CA ALA A 673 29.57 15.94 -0.17
C ALA A 673 29.88 17.39 0.25
N LEU A 674 31.09 17.67 0.76
CA LEU A 674 31.52 18.97 1.30
C LEU A 674 32.08 19.94 0.26
N THR A 675 32.04 19.63 -1.04
CA THR A 675 32.38 20.61 -2.09
C THR A 675 31.43 21.83 -2.11
N VAL A 676 30.32 21.79 -1.33
CA VAL A 676 29.25 22.80 -1.36
C VAL A 676 28.97 23.48 0.00
N HIS A 677 29.22 22.87 1.17
CA HIS A 677 28.95 23.48 2.50
C HIS A 677 29.90 22.99 3.62
N PRO A 678 30.40 23.86 4.53
CA PRO A 678 31.22 23.45 5.68
C PRO A 678 30.32 22.98 6.84
N ASN A 679 29.80 21.76 6.76
CA ASN A 679 29.05 21.18 7.87
C ASN A 679 30.00 20.44 8.83
N GLU A 680 29.69 20.50 10.13
CA GLU A 680 30.36 19.65 11.11
C GLU A 680 29.94 18.19 10.89
N TRP A 681 30.93 17.31 10.71
CA TRP A 681 30.73 15.88 10.58
C TRP A 681 31.74 15.14 11.46
N GLU A 682 31.39 13.92 11.84
CA GLU A 682 32.26 13.03 12.60
C GLU A 682 32.02 11.59 12.15
N ILE A 683 33.09 10.84 11.93
CA ILE A 683 33.03 9.39 11.73
C ILE A 683 33.29 8.73 13.08
N ILE A 684 32.35 7.92 13.54
CA ILE A 684 32.49 7.08 14.73
C ILE A 684 32.72 5.66 14.24
N LEU A 685 33.91 5.14 14.50
CA LEU A 685 34.25 3.75 14.24
C LEU A 685 33.78 2.89 15.42
N PRO A 686 33.28 1.67 15.19
CA PRO A 686 32.90 0.77 16.28
C PRO A 686 34.10 0.52 17.21
N GLU A 687 33.84 0.32 18.50
CA GLU A 687 34.89 -0.11 19.44
C GLU A 687 35.36 -1.50 19.03
N ASN A 688 36.51 -1.53 18.35
CA ASN A 688 37.21 -2.71 17.84
C ASN A 688 37.17 -3.92 18.80
N LYS A 689 36.22 -4.84 18.59
CA LYS A 689 36.51 -6.28 18.76
C LYS A 689 37.15 -6.72 17.45
N THR A 690 38.45 -6.47 17.28
CA THR A 690 39.17 -7.03 16.13
C THR A 690 39.13 -8.54 16.23
N GLU A 691 38.27 -9.18 15.43
CA GLU A 691 38.37 -10.61 15.19
C GLU A 691 39.79 -10.89 14.69
N ARG A 692 40.44 -11.86 15.33
CA ARG A 692 41.79 -12.26 14.94
C ARG A 692 41.72 -13.09 13.67
N VAL A 693 42.50 -12.68 12.67
CA VAL A 693 42.48 -13.28 11.35
C VAL A 693 43.84 -13.86 10.97
N ILE A 694 43.82 -15.09 10.44
CA ILE A 694 44.93 -15.65 9.67
C ILE A 694 44.64 -15.49 8.18
N LEU A 695 45.62 -15.02 7.43
CA LEU A 695 45.53 -14.97 5.97
C LEU A 695 46.14 -16.23 5.37
N THR A 696 45.43 -16.89 4.46
CA THR A 696 45.95 -18.04 3.70
C THR A 696 46.32 -17.63 2.28
N THR A 697 47.43 -18.13 1.75
CA THR A 697 47.89 -17.74 0.40
C THR A 697 48.63 -18.84 -0.36
N CYS A 698 48.59 -18.75 -1.69
CA CYS A 698 49.34 -19.60 -2.59
C CYS A 698 49.77 -18.85 -3.85
N SER A 699 50.99 -19.11 -4.33
CA SER A 699 51.56 -18.52 -5.55
C SER A 699 50.87 -18.95 -6.85
N THR A 700 50.17 -20.10 -6.83
CA THR A 700 49.54 -20.71 -8.01
C THR A 700 48.08 -20.28 -8.23
N GLY A 701 47.51 -19.48 -7.31
CA GLY A 701 46.14 -18.94 -7.40
C GLY A 701 45.34 -19.10 -6.10
N ILE A 702 44.22 -18.38 -6.02
CA ILE A 702 43.37 -18.31 -4.81
C ILE A 702 42.73 -19.65 -4.44
N GLY A 703 42.49 -20.53 -5.41
CA GLY A 703 41.86 -21.84 -5.18
C GLY A 703 42.65 -22.74 -4.22
N THR A 704 43.98 -22.66 -4.23
CA THR A 704 44.82 -23.39 -3.27
C THR A 704 44.78 -22.73 -1.89
N ALA A 705 44.69 -21.40 -1.81
CA ALA A 705 44.52 -20.69 -0.55
C ALA A 705 43.19 -21.05 0.14
N VAL A 706 42.10 -21.17 -0.63
CA VAL A 706 40.79 -21.63 -0.13
C VAL A 706 40.88 -23.05 0.44
N LYS A 707 41.60 -23.97 -0.23
CA LYS A 707 41.82 -25.32 0.29
C LYS A 707 42.60 -25.32 1.61
N ILE A 708 43.60 -24.44 1.74
CA ILE A 708 44.35 -24.28 3.00
C ILE A 708 43.43 -23.78 4.11
N ARG A 709 42.55 -22.81 3.84
CA ARG A 709 41.52 -22.36 4.79
C ARG A 709 40.64 -23.52 5.23
N ASP A 710 40.03 -24.25 4.29
CA ASP A 710 39.08 -25.32 4.60
C ASP A 710 39.73 -26.43 5.44
N LEU A 711 41.01 -26.73 5.17
CA LEU A 711 41.79 -27.67 5.96
C LEU A 711 41.99 -27.17 7.40
N LEU A 712 42.39 -25.91 7.57
CA LEU A 712 42.62 -25.32 8.89
C LEU A 712 41.33 -25.23 9.70
N GLU A 713 40.21 -24.83 9.09
CA GLU A 713 38.91 -24.76 9.75
C GLU A 713 38.42 -26.13 10.23
N LYS A 714 38.67 -27.20 9.47
CA LYS A 714 38.34 -28.57 9.88
C LYS A 714 39.27 -29.14 10.95
N SER A 715 40.48 -28.62 11.07
CA SER A 715 41.51 -29.13 11.97
C SER A 715 41.67 -28.33 13.27
N LEU A 716 41.12 -27.12 13.33
CA LEU A 716 41.09 -26.31 14.54
C LEU A 716 39.81 -26.59 15.36
N PRO A 717 39.88 -26.57 16.70
CA PRO A 717 38.70 -26.72 17.53
C PRO A 717 37.74 -25.53 17.35
N ALA A 718 36.43 -25.78 17.41
CA ALA A 718 35.39 -24.77 17.19
C ALA A 718 35.52 -23.55 18.13
N GLU A 719 36.16 -23.73 19.27
CA GLU A 719 36.34 -22.71 20.29
C GLU A 719 37.60 -21.83 20.10
N ALA A 720 38.36 -22.01 19.01
CA ALA A 720 39.61 -21.26 18.73
C ALA A 720 39.40 -19.76 18.43
N GLN A 721 38.16 -19.32 18.14
CA GLN A 721 37.79 -17.91 17.87
C GLN A 721 38.75 -17.19 16.91
N LEU A 722 39.13 -17.88 15.84
CA LEU A 722 40.11 -17.39 14.87
C LEU A 722 39.53 -17.57 13.47
N LYS A 723 39.49 -16.49 12.70
CA LYS A 723 38.90 -16.44 11.37
C LYS A 723 40.00 -16.60 10.32
N ILE A 724 39.74 -17.35 9.26
CA ILE A 724 40.77 -17.67 8.26
C ILE A 724 40.30 -17.16 6.90
N ILE A 725 41.07 -16.26 6.28
CA ILE A 725 40.69 -15.59 5.04
C ILE A 725 41.66 -15.95 3.90
N PRO A 726 41.19 -16.51 2.77
CA PRO A 726 42.03 -16.82 1.62
C PRO A 726 42.27 -15.58 0.77
N CYS A 727 43.54 -15.33 0.44
CA CYS A 727 43.98 -14.12 -0.26
C CYS A 727 44.93 -14.46 -1.43
N GLU A 728 44.94 -13.60 -2.45
CA GLU A 728 45.90 -13.74 -3.54
C GLU A 728 47.31 -13.39 -3.06
N TYR A 729 48.31 -14.13 -3.54
CA TYR A 729 49.72 -13.93 -3.16
C TYR A 729 50.20 -12.49 -3.42
N ASN A 730 49.73 -11.86 -4.49
CA ASN A 730 50.12 -10.49 -4.85
C ASN A 730 49.55 -9.43 -3.90
N GLN A 731 48.36 -9.65 -3.32
CA GLN A 731 47.73 -8.73 -2.35
C GLN A 731 48.52 -8.63 -1.04
N LEU A 732 49.29 -9.68 -0.71
CA LEU A 732 50.05 -9.77 0.53
C LEU A 732 51.49 -9.23 0.43
N ARG A 733 51.90 -8.69 -0.73
CA ARG A 733 53.26 -8.17 -0.97
C ARG A 733 53.48 -6.73 -0.51
N ASN A 734 52.46 -6.06 0.00
CA ASN A 734 52.58 -4.71 0.55
C ASN A 734 51.80 -4.62 1.87
N ALA A 735 52.43 -4.11 2.93
CA ALA A 735 51.81 -3.93 4.24
C ALA A 735 50.65 -2.92 4.20
N GLU A 736 50.71 -1.92 3.33
CA GLU A 736 49.62 -0.97 3.12
C GLU A 736 48.43 -1.66 2.44
N SER A 737 48.67 -2.48 1.40
CA SER A 737 47.62 -3.24 0.71
C SER A 737 46.89 -4.22 1.63
N ILE A 738 47.59 -4.82 2.60
CA ILE A 738 46.95 -5.68 3.61
C ILE A 738 46.03 -4.86 4.53
N LYS A 739 46.48 -3.69 4.99
CA LYS A 739 45.66 -2.82 5.84
C LYS A 739 44.45 -2.26 5.11
N GLU A 740 44.60 -1.90 3.83
CA GLU A 740 43.50 -1.44 2.97
C GLU A 740 42.49 -2.55 2.69
N SER A 741 42.95 -3.79 2.51
CA SER A 741 42.07 -4.92 2.20
C SER A 741 41.37 -5.49 3.43
N PHE A 742 41.94 -5.31 4.62
CA PHE A 742 41.45 -5.88 5.88
C PHE A 742 41.49 -4.87 7.04
N PRO A 743 40.85 -3.69 6.93
CA PRO A 743 40.94 -2.63 7.94
C PRO A 743 40.28 -3.00 9.27
N GLU A 744 39.33 -3.94 9.25
CA GLU A 744 38.49 -4.33 10.39
C GLU A 744 39.06 -5.50 11.21
N TYR A 745 40.19 -6.08 10.81
CA TYR A 745 40.71 -7.34 11.39
C TYR A 745 42.09 -7.18 12.06
N GLU A 746 42.31 -7.89 13.18
CA GLU A 746 43.66 -8.04 13.77
C GLU A 746 44.34 -9.22 13.08
N ILE A 747 45.21 -8.92 12.11
CA ILE A 747 45.92 -9.97 11.38
C ILE A 747 47.04 -10.52 12.25
N VAL A 748 46.89 -11.77 12.67
CA VAL A 748 47.84 -12.45 13.57
C VAL A 748 48.97 -13.16 12.83
N GLY A 749 48.77 -13.54 11.56
CA GLY A 749 49.80 -14.20 10.76
C GLY A 749 49.32 -14.69 9.39
N ILE A 750 50.28 -15.19 8.59
CA ILE A 750 50.04 -15.69 7.23
C ILE A 750 50.43 -17.17 7.15
N ILE A 751 49.59 -17.99 6.51
CA ILE A 751 49.87 -19.40 6.21
C ILE A 751 49.83 -19.63 4.71
N GLY A 752 50.84 -20.27 4.14
CA GLY A 752 50.83 -20.50 2.69
C GLY A 752 51.86 -21.47 2.17
N THR A 753 51.88 -21.64 0.85
CA THR A 753 52.92 -22.43 0.16
C THR A 753 54.19 -21.62 -0.10
N ASN A 754 54.07 -20.30 -0.23
CA ASN A 754 55.19 -19.40 -0.48
C ASN A 754 55.04 -18.15 0.40
N ASN A 755 56.16 -17.69 0.98
CA ASN A 755 56.17 -16.48 1.79
C ASN A 755 56.15 -15.23 0.87
N PRO A 756 55.23 -14.27 1.06
CA PRO A 756 55.18 -13.03 0.28
C PRO A 756 56.29 -12.01 0.62
N SER A 757 57.02 -12.18 1.73
CA SER A 757 58.32 -11.57 2.07
C SER A 757 58.44 -10.04 2.09
N SER A 758 57.40 -9.30 2.49
CA SER A 758 57.45 -7.82 2.52
C SER A 758 56.92 -7.16 3.81
N ASN A 759 56.38 -7.93 4.76
CA ASN A 759 55.62 -7.41 5.90
C ASN A 759 56.15 -7.98 7.22
N ASP A 760 55.99 -7.24 8.33
CA ASP A 760 56.38 -7.65 9.70
C ASP A 760 55.49 -8.76 10.31
N LEU A 761 54.61 -9.38 9.51
CA LEU A 761 53.68 -10.41 9.97
C LEU A 761 54.36 -11.79 10.02
N PRO A 762 54.09 -12.60 11.05
CA PRO A 762 54.67 -13.94 11.16
C PRO A 762 54.08 -14.87 10.09
N TYR A 763 54.92 -15.70 9.48
CA TYR A 763 54.55 -16.61 8.40
C TYR A 763 54.84 -18.06 8.79
N ILE A 764 53.89 -18.95 8.51
CA ILE A 764 54.05 -20.41 8.64
C ILE A 764 53.86 -21.04 7.27
N SER A 765 54.83 -21.83 6.80
CA SER A 765 54.60 -22.60 5.59
C SER A 765 53.66 -23.78 5.84
N LEU A 766 52.85 -24.14 4.85
CA LEU A 766 51.98 -25.32 4.93
C LEU A 766 52.80 -26.60 5.21
N GLU A 767 54.01 -26.69 4.66
CA GLU A 767 54.94 -27.81 4.91
C GLU A 767 55.37 -27.88 6.38
N GLU A 768 55.71 -26.75 7.01
CA GLU A 768 56.07 -26.71 8.44
C GLU A 768 54.89 -27.06 9.34
N LEU A 769 53.68 -26.66 8.95
CA LEU A 769 52.47 -26.96 9.70
C LEU A 769 52.16 -28.46 9.66
N ILE A 770 52.23 -29.06 8.47
CA ILE A 770 52.02 -30.50 8.26
C ILE A 770 53.12 -31.33 8.95
N ALA A 771 54.37 -30.86 8.94
CA ALA A 771 55.48 -31.47 9.68
C ALA A 771 55.38 -31.31 11.21
N GLY A 772 54.36 -30.62 11.71
CA GLY A 772 54.10 -30.43 13.15
C GLY A 772 54.94 -29.33 13.81
N LYS A 773 55.77 -28.61 13.05
CA LYS A 773 56.69 -27.58 13.57
C LYS A 773 55.98 -26.23 13.78
N GLY A 774 54.98 -25.92 12.97
CA GLY A 774 54.23 -24.64 13.03
C GLY A 774 53.04 -24.60 13.99
N ILE A 775 52.68 -25.73 14.63
CA ILE A 775 51.42 -25.84 15.39
C ILE A 775 51.45 -25.02 16.68
N THR A 776 52.59 -24.97 17.35
CA THR A 776 52.75 -24.15 18.56
C THR A 776 52.49 -22.67 18.25
N THR A 777 53.09 -22.15 17.18
CA THR A 777 52.89 -20.76 16.73
C THR A 777 51.46 -20.51 16.26
N LEU A 778 50.83 -21.48 15.58
CA LEU A 778 49.42 -21.40 15.20
C LEU A 778 48.49 -21.26 16.42
N LEU A 779 48.75 -22.01 17.50
CA LEU A 779 47.95 -21.92 18.72
C LEU A 779 48.24 -20.64 19.52
N GLU A 780 49.47 -20.11 19.49
CA GLU A 780 49.80 -18.80 20.09
C GLU A 780 49.01 -17.64 19.45
N TRP A 781 48.60 -17.79 18.18
CA TRP A 781 47.75 -16.80 17.51
C TRP A 781 46.31 -16.80 18.06
N THR A 782 45.90 -17.86 18.75
CA THR A 782 44.62 -17.92 19.48
C THR A 782 44.74 -17.28 20.88
N LYS A 783 43.65 -16.74 21.44
CA LYS A 783 43.64 -16.10 22.77
C LYS A 783 43.60 -17.10 23.95
N ARG A 784 43.98 -18.37 23.76
CA ARG A 784 43.79 -19.44 24.77
C ARG A 784 45.10 -19.97 25.36
N GLU A 785 45.02 -20.52 26.56
CA GLU A 785 46.14 -21.23 27.20
C GLU A 785 46.48 -22.52 26.44
N LEU A 786 47.76 -22.68 26.07
CA LEU A 786 48.25 -23.89 25.42
C LEU A 786 48.27 -25.09 26.39
N THR A 787 47.41 -26.07 26.13
CA THR A 787 47.49 -27.40 26.78
C THR A 787 48.13 -28.43 25.85
N LYS A 788 48.85 -29.40 26.43
CA LYS A 788 49.50 -30.49 25.66
C LYS A 788 48.49 -31.33 24.86
N ASP A 789 47.28 -31.51 25.39
CA ASP A 789 46.22 -32.27 24.74
C ASP A 789 45.62 -31.52 23.52
N MET A 790 45.62 -30.19 23.55
CA MET A 790 45.19 -29.38 22.41
C MET A 790 46.21 -29.41 21.27
N LEU A 791 47.51 -29.38 21.60
CA LEU A 791 48.59 -29.52 20.63
C LEU A 791 48.53 -30.86 19.90
N SER A 792 48.33 -31.96 20.63
CA SER A 792 48.21 -33.29 20.03
C SER A 792 46.95 -33.43 19.19
N TYR A 793 45.81 -32.88 19.64
CA TYR A 793 44.56 -32.87 18.89
C TYR A 793 44.68 -32.15 17.55
N VAL A 794 45.17 -30.90 17.55
CA VAL A 794 45.30 -30.11 16.31
C VAL A 794 46.30 -30.76 15.35
N ASN A 795 47.42 -31.29 15.85
CA ASN A 795 48.38 -32.03 15.03
C ASN A 795 47.74 -33.26 14.38
N HIS A 796 46.95 -34.01 15.15
CA HIS A 796 46.26 -35.19 14.64
C HIS A 796 45.26 -34.84 13.54
N GLU A 797 44.37 -33.87 13.79
CA GLU A 797 43.34 -33.47 12.83
C GLU A 797 43.94 -32.81 11.57
N LEU A 798 45.06 -32.08 11.67
CA LEU A 798 45.77 -31.55 10.49
C LEU A 798 46.28 -32.67 9.59
N ILE A 799 46.96 -33.67 10.15
CA ILE A 799 47.48 -34.81 9.39
C ILE A 799 46.33 -35.60 8.76
N ARG A 800 45.26 -35.85 9.53
CA ARG A 800 44.10 -36.60 9.09
C ARG A 800 43.38 -35.92 7.93
N ASN A 801 43.05 -34.63 8.07
CA ASN A 801 42.32 -33.88 7.05
C ASN A 801 43.17 -33.65 5.80
N PHE A 802 44.48 -33.39 5.94
CA PHE A 802 45.38 -33.29 4.78
C PHE A 802 45.50 -34.63 4.04
N SER A 803 45.59 -35.74 4.78
CA SER A 803 45.64 -37.09 4.19
C SER A 803 44.36 -37.41 3.44
N LEU A 804 43.21 -36.99 3.97
CA LEU A 804 41.89 -37.23 3.39
C LEU A 804 41.73 -36.63 2.01
N ASP A 805 42.16 -35.39 1.83
CA ASP A 805 42.14 -34.74 0.52
C ASP A 805 43.05 -35.46 -0.49
N ARG A 806 44.21 -35.97 -0.07
CA ARG A 806 45.11 -36.75 -0.95
C ARG A 806 44.57 -38.14 -1.27
N VAL A 807 43.94 -38.79 -0.30
CA VAL A 807 43.34 -40.13 -0.47
C VAL A 807 42.13 -40.05 -1.42
N ILE A 808 41.30 -39.02 -1.32
CA ILE A 808 40.20 -38.76 -2.27
C ILE A 808 40.70 -38.66 -3.72
N GLN A 809 41.88 -38.09 -3.94
CA GLN A 809 42.44 -37.97 -5.29
C GLN A 809 43.05 -39.27 -5.82
N SER A 810 43.42 -40.19 -4.93
CA SER A 810 44.14 -41.43 -5.29
C SER A 810 43.27 -42.68 -5.28
N VAL A 811 42.10 -42.64 -4.65
CA VAL A 811 41.19 -43.79 -4.51
C VAL A 811 39.87 -43.56 -5.26
N THR A 812 39.42 -44.56 -6.02
CA THR A 812 38.29 -44.43 -6.97
C THR A 812 36.98 -45.08 -6.52
N ILE A 813 37.04 -46.18 -5.75
CA ILE A 813 35.86 -47.03 -5.48
C ILE A 813 35.37 -46.93 -4.01
N LEU A 814 36.26 -46.60 -3.07
CA LEU A 814 36.02 -46.78 -1.65
C LEU A 814 35.72 -45.47 -0.91
N ASP A 815 34.99 -45.61 0.21
CA ASP A 815 34.72 -44.50 1.13
C ASP A 815 36.00 -44.10 1.87
N THR A 816 36.49 -42.90 1.57
CA THR A 816 37.77 -42.37 2.03
C THR A 816 37.78 -42.04 3.51
N GLU A 817 36.65 -41.58 4.09
CA GLU A 817 36.54 -41.36 5.53
C GLU A 817 36.63 -42.68 6.30
N LYS A 818 35.96 -43.72 5.79
CA LYS A 818 36.00 -45.05 6.41
C LYS A 818 37.39 -45.65 6.33
N ILE A 819 38.09 -45.51 5.21
CA ILE A 819 39.47 -45.99 5.04
C ILE A 819 40.39 -45.28 6.04
N ILE A 820 40.39 -43.95 6.07
CA ILE A 820 41.30 -43.18 6.91
C ILE A 820 41.12 -43.52 8.38
N ARG A 821 39.88 -43.72 8.83
CA ARG A 821 39.62 -44.18 10.20
C ARG A 821 40.27 -45.54 10.50
N GLN A 822 40.30 -46.46 9.53
CA GLN A 822 40.97 -47.76 9.74
C GLN A 822 42.49 -47.63 9.71
N VAL A 823 43.04 -46.75 8.86
CA VAL A 823 44.48 -46.48 8.83
C VAL A 823 44.94 -45.77 10.11
N GLU A 824 44.10 -44.92 10.69
CA GLU A 824 44.32 -44.27 11.97
C GLU A 824 44.40 -45.28 13.11
N VAL A 825 43.43 -46.21 13.19
CA VAL A 825 43.46 -47.31 14.19
C VAL A 825 44.69 -48.19 14.00
N PHE A 826 45.09 -48.46 12.75
CA PHE A 826 46.33 -49.18 12.44
C PHE A 826 47.57 -48.44 12.95
N LEU A 827 47.69 -47.13 12.70
CA LEU A 827 48.80 -46.30 13.17
C LEU A 827 48.84 -46.24 14.71
N ILE A 828 47.70 -46.08 15.38
CA ILE A 828 47.62 -46.08 16.84
C ILE A 828 48.13 -47.42 17.40
N GLN A 829 47.69 -48.55 16.83
CA GLN A 829 48.17 -49.88 17.27
C GLN A 829 49.67 -50.07 17.06
N LEU A 830 50.25 -49.50 16.00
CA LEU A 830 51.69 -49.52 15.78
C LEU A 830 52.44 -48.66 16.80
N GLU A 831 51.99 -47.44 17.04
CA GLU A 831 52.61 -46.52 18.01
C GLU A 831 52.57 -47.08 19.43
N GLU A 832 51.46 -47.71 19.83
CA GLU A 832 51.32 -48.39 21.13
C GLU A 832 52.28 -49.57 21.28
N ARG A 833 52.45 -50.38 20.22
CA ARG A 833 53.33 -51.57 20.24
C ARG A 833 54.80 -51.19 20.26
N TRP A 834 55.19 -50.17 19.48
CA TRP A 834 56.57 -49.68 19.43
C TRP A 834 56.93 -48.72 20.57
N GLN A 835 55.94 -48.27 21.34
CA GLN A 835 56.09 -47.23 22.37
C GLN A 835 56.80 -45.97 21.84
N GLN A 836 56.59 -45.66 20.56
CA GLN A 836 57.20 -44.54 19.85
C GLN A 836 56.17 -43.88 18.96
N THR A 837 56.26 -42.56 18.84
CA THR A 837 55.43 -41.79 17.90
C THR A 837 56.09 -41.79 16.53
N ILE A 838 55.29 -42.08 15.51
CA ILE A 838 55.69 -42.02 14.11
C ILE A 838 55.71 -40.55 13.69
N GLN A 839 56.75 -40.14 12.97
CA GLN A 839 56.86 -38.77 12.47
C GLN A 839 55.74 -38.44 11.46
N ASN A 840 55.29 -37.18 11.44
CA ASN A 840 54.12 -36.77 10.64
C ASN A 840 54.28 -37.06 9.14
N ASP A 841 55.47 -36.83 8.58
CA ASP A 841 55.80 -37.15 7.18
C ASP A 841 55.60 -38.63 6.85
N ARG A 842 55.98 -39.52 7.79
CA ARG A 842 55.76 -40.96 7.69
C ARG A 842 54.29 -41.32 7.83
N LYS A 843 53.56 -40.70 8.77
CA LYS A 843 52.11 -40.91 8.92
C LYS A 843 51.36 -40.60 7.63
N LEU A 844 51.66 -39.46 6.98
CA LEU A 844 51.06 -39.07 5.71
C LEU A 844 51.34 -40.08 4.59
N ALA A 845 52.60 -40.52 4.47
CA ALA A 845 52.97 -41.52 3.48
C ALA A 845 52.25 -42.84 3.71
N VAL A 846 52.07 -43.25 4.97
CA VAL A 846 51.28 -44.43 5.34
C VAL A 846 49.81 -44.25 5.01
N TYR A 847 49.20 -43.10 5.30
CA TYR A 847 47.80 -42.83 4.95
C TYR A 847 47.52 -43.02 3.46
N VAL A 848 48.36 -42.47 2.59
CA VAL A 848 48.21 -42.63 1.14
C VAL A 848 48.51 -44.06 0.70
N HIS A 849 49.64 -44.61 1.13
CA HIS A 849 50.10 -45.93 0.68
C HIS A 849 49.14 -47.06 1.10
N VAL A 850 48.68 -47.05 2.35
CA VAL A 850 47.76 -48.07 2.87
C VAL A 850 46.37 -47.91 2.25
N SER A 851 45.91 -46.69 1.97
CA SER A 851 44.63 -46.47 1.29
C SER A 851 44.64 -47.05 -0.13
N CYS A 852 45.72 -46.82 -0.89
CA CYS A 852 45.90 -47.40 -2.22
C CYS A 852 46.04 -48.93 -2.17
N LEU A 853 46.75 -49.46 -1.16
CA LEU A 853 46.88 -50.89 -0.92
C LEU A 853 45.51 -51.53 -0.70
N ILE A 854 44.64 -50.96 0.15
CA ILE A 854 43.31 -51.49 0.42
C ILE A 854 42.47 -51.54 -0.88
N GLU A 855 42.53 -50.49 -1.70
CA GLU A 855 41.83 -50.48 -2.98
C GLU A 855 42.34 -51.55 -3.95
N ARG A 856 43.67 -51.72 -4.07
CA ARG A 856 44.26 -52.79 -4.89
C ARG A 856 43.80 -54.18 -4.45
N LEU A 857 43.76 -54.44 -3.14
CA LEU A 857 43.32 -55.73 -2.61
C LEU A 857 41.84 -56.00 -2.88
N ILE A 858 40.98 -54.98 -2.78
CA ILE A 858 39.55 -55.11 -3.09
C ILE A 858 39.31 -55.32 -4.60
N ARG A 859 40.17 -54.75 -5.45
CA ARG A 859 40.16 -54.97 -6.90
C ARG A 859 40.78 -56.31 -7.33
N ASN A 860 41.26 -57.13 -6.39
CA ASN A 860 42.00 -58.37 -6.65
C ASN A 860 43.28 -58.17 -7.48
N GLU A 861 43.97 -57.04 -7.29
CA GLU A 861 45.25 -56.71 -7.95
C GLU A 861 46.39 -56.52 -6.93
N PRO A 862 46.74 -57.53 -6.10
CA PRO A 862 47.81 -57.41 -5.10
C PRO A 862 49.19 -57.29 -5.76
N ILE A 863 50.10 -56.54 -5.12
CA ILE A 863 51.52 -56.59 -5.52
C ILE A 863 52.14 -57.86 -4.94
N GLU A 864 52.51 -58.82 -5.77
CA GLU A 864 53.07 -60.12 -5.32
C GLU A 864 54.60 -60.15 -5.24
N ASN A 865 55.29 -59.19 -5.87
CA ASN A 865 56.75 -59.19 -6.01
C ASN A 865 57.40 -58.01 -5.26
N TYR A 866 58.46 -58.30 -4.50
CA TYR A 866 59.29 -57.31 -3.81
C TYR A 866 60.78 -57.67 -3.95
N ASN A 867 61.57 -56.71 -4.44
CA ASN A 867 63.01 -56.89 -4.64
C ASN A 867 63.74 -56.79 -3.28
N GLY A 868 64.37 -57.89 -2.82
CA GLY A 868 65.10 -57.93 -1.54
C GLY A 868 64.36 -58.61 -0.38
N ALA A 869 63.24 -59.29 -0.64
CA ALA A 869 62.38 -59.89 0.38
C ALA A 869 63.09 -60.87 1.34
N GLU A 870 64.02 -61.69 0.83
CA GLU A 870 64.79 -62.66 1.63
C GLU A 870 65.70 -61.99 2.68
N GLN A 871 66.33 -60.86 2.33
CA GLN A 871 67.19 -60.11 3.26
C GLN A 871 66.38 -59.43 4.36
N LEU A 872 65.25 -58.81 4.01
CA LEU A 872 64.41 -58.07 4.95
C LEU A 872 63.72 -59.01 5.95
N LYS A 873 63.26 -60.19 5.49
CA LYS A 873 62.71 -61.26 6.34
C LYS A 873 63.70 -61.78 7.39
N GLN A 874 64.99 -61.87 7.05
CA GLN A 874 66.02 -62.37 7.97
C GLN A 874 66.43 -61.31 9.01
N CYS A 875 66.50 -60.04 8.62
CA CYS A 875 67.01 -58.97 9.50
C CYS A 875 65.94 -58.32 10.39
N GLN A 876 64.65 -58.32 10.00
CA GLN A 876 63.60 -57.50 10.64
C GLN A 876 62.33 -58.29 10.98
N ARG A 877 62.50 -59.56 11.38
CA ARG A 877 61.39 -60.50 11.62
C ARG A 877 60.37 -60.02 12.67
N THR A 878 60.84 -59.39 13.74
CA THR A 878 59.98 -58.89 14.83
C THR A 878 59.09 -57.74 14.36
N VAL A 879 59.67 -56.76 13.66
CA VAL A 879 58.95 -55.58 13.16
C VAL A 879 57.89 -55.98 12.11
N LEU A 880 58.23 -56.93 11.23
CA LEU A 880 57.29 -57.45 10.23
C LEU A 880 56.11 -58.21 10.87
N GLN A 881 56.35 -58.92 11.97
CA GLN A 881 55.28 -59.60 12.70
C GLN A 881 54.34 -58.60 13.37
N GLU A 882 54.89 -57.55 14.00
CA GLU A 882 54.10 -56.48 14.63
C GLU A 882 53.29 -55.69 13.60
N LEU A 883 53.86 -55.41 12.42
CA LEU A 883 53.14 -54.82 11.28
C LEU A 883 51.96 -55.69 10.84
N LYS A 884 52.19 -56.99 10.67
CA LYS A 884 51.14 -57.94 10.30
C LYS A 884 50.02 -57.99 11.33
N GLU A 885 50.34 -57.94 12.62
CA GLU A 885 49.35 -57.92 13.69
C GLU A 885 48.52 -56.63 13.72
N ALA A 886 49.15 -55.46 13.52
CA ALA A 886 48.43 -54.18 13.44
C ALA A 886 47.49 -54.14 12.23
N PHE A 887 47.88 -54.75 11.11
CA PHE A 887 47.06 -54.86 9.91
C PHE A 887 45.78 -55.69 10.08
N SER A 888 45.68 -56.50 11.14
CA SER A 888 44.52 -57.36 11.40
C SER A 888 43.19 -56.59 11.53
N VAL A 889 43.24 -55.29 11.88
CA VAL A 889 42.05 -54.42 11.91
C VAL A 889 41.50 -54.21 10.50
N ILE A 890 42.39 -53.91 9.55
CA ILE A 890 42.04 -53.65 8.15
C ILE A 890 41.60 -54.95 7.47
N GLU A 891 42.30 -56.06 7.69
CA GLU A 891 41.94 -57.38 7.14
C GLU A 891 40.52 -57.81 7.56
N LYS A 892 40.15 -57.60 8.83
CA LYS A 892 38.81 -57.91 9.33
C LYS A 892 37.71 -57.03 8.73
N VAL A 893 37.96 -55.73 8.62
CA VAL A 893 36.93 -54.77 8.16
C VAL A 893 36.65 -54.90 6.67
N TYR A 894 37.68 -55.15 5.86
CA TYR A 894 37.53 -55.26 4.41
C TYR A 894 37.51 -56.70 3.89
N SER A 895 37.67 -57.70 4.77
CA SER A 895 37.70 -59.12 4.42
C SER A 895 38.77 -59.46 3.35
N VAL A 896 39.93 -58.81 3.45
CA VAL A 896 41.09 -59.00 2.57
C VAL A 896 42.24 -59.63 3.34
N ASN A 897 43.14 -60.34 2.65
CA ASN A 897 44.36 -60.89 3.21
C ASN A 897 45.56 -60.11 2.65
N ILE A 898 46.42 -59.56 3.51
CA ILE A 898 47.52 -58.70 3.07
C ILE A 898 48.74 -59.57 2.72
N PRO A 899 49.21 -59.53 1.45
CA PRO A 899 50.41 -60.25 1.03
C PRO A 899 51.66 -59.77 1.77
N GLU A 900 52.64 -60.66 1.97
CA GLU A 900 53.91 -60.29 2.64
C GLU A 900 54.70 -59.23 1.88
N SER A 901 54.59 -59.19 0.56
CA SER A 901 55.18 -58.17 -0.32
C SER A 901 54.69 -56.76 0.00
N GLU A 902 53.40 -56.58 0.29
CA GLU A 902 52.82 -55.29 0.68
C GLU A 902 53.30 -54.87 2.09
N LEU A 903 53.54 -55.82 3.00
CA LEU A 903 54.14 -55.52 4.31
C LEU A 903 55.57 -54.95 4.18
N PHE A 904 56.34 -55.39 3.18
CA PHE A 904 57.68 -54.87 2.93
C PHE A 904 57.65 -53.43 2.40
N TYR A 905 56.73 -53.10 1.50
CA TYR A 905 56.57 -51.73 1.03
C TYR A 905 56.13 -50.78 2.16
N VAL A 906 55.23 -51.21 3.05
CA VAL A 906 54.86 -50.42 4.23
C VAL A 906 56.05 -50.23 5.18
N TYR A 907 56.88 -51.26 5.36
CA TYR A 907 58.13 -51.15 6.12
C TYR A 907 59.07 -50.10 5.51
N ASP A 908 59.24 -50.09 4.19
CA ASP A 908 60.06 -49.10 3.50
C ASP A 908 59.50 -47.68 3.61
N VAL A 909 58.17 -47.53 3.59
CA VAL A 909 57.52 -46.23 3.81
C VAL A 909 57.81 -45.70 5.23
N LEU A 910 57.85 -46.59 6.22
CA LEU A 910 58.10 -46.22 7.62
C LEU A 910 59.58 -45.98 7.93
N PHE A 911 60.50 -46.75 7.34
CA PHE A 911 61.92 -46.77 7.71
C PHE A 911 62.91 -46.43 6.59
N GLY A 912 62.50 -46.44 5.32
CA GLY A 912 63.33 -46.14 4.16
C GLY A 912 63.64 -44.65 3.99
N LYS A 913 64.69 -44.27 3.22
CA LYS A 913 64.94 -42.87 2.85
C LYS A 913 63.92 -42.43 1.79
N THR A 914 63.00 -41.53 2.13
CA THR A 914 61.92 -41.08 1.25
C THR A 914 62.45 -40.08 0.19
N GLU A 915 62.62 -40.52 -1.06
CA GLU A 915 62.66 -39.64 -2.25
C GLU A 915 61.28 -39.64 -2.93
N PHE A 916 60.30 -39.00 -2.30
CA PHE A 916 59.01 -38.72 -2.93
C PHE A 916 59.05 -37.30 -3.50
N ASN A 917 59.54 -37.13 -4.73
CA ASN A 917 59.27 -35.90 -5.49
C ASN A 917 59.46 -35.97 -7.02
N ASN A 918 59.71 -37.13 -7.66
CA ASN A 918 60.02 -37.15 -9.10
C ASN A 918 59.40 -38.30 -9.93
N ALA A 919 58.29 -38.91 -9.50
CA ALA A 919 57.72 -40.06 -10.23
C ALA A 919 56.19 -40.01 -10.43
N GLU A 920 55.61 -38.82 -10.66
CA GLU A 920 54.19 -38.67 -11.02
C GLU A 920 53.96 -38.39 -12.52
N SER A 921 54.96 -38.56 -13.40
CA SER A 921 54.78 -38.30 -14.84
C SER A 921 54.37 -39.52 -15.68
N ASP A 922 54.22 -40.71 -15.10
CA ASP A 922 53.74 -41.91 -15.82
C ASP A 922 52.84 -42.77 -14.90
N PHE A 923 51.65 -42.27 -14.55
CA PHE A 923 50.51 -43.09 -14.13
C PHE A 923 49.18 -42.41 -14.47
#